data_AF-A0A851GBI2-F1
#
_entry.id   AF-A0A851GBI2-F1
#
_cell.length_a   1.000
_cell.length_b   1.000
_cell.length_c   1.000
_cell.angle_alpha   90.00
_cell.angle_beta   90.00
_cell.angle_gamma   90.00
#
_symmetry.space_group_name_H-M   'P 1'
#
loop_
_entity.id
_entity.type
_entity.pdbx_description
1 polymer ?
#
loop_
_entity_poly.entity_id
_entity_poly.type
_entity_poly.pdbx_seq_one_letter_code
_entity_poly.pdbx_strand_id
1 'polypeptide(L)'
;MVTHRLLYPLLFITCASGPLYAGAEDFSRFKQGDFTSLKSPLGHFKAKSGAASINSKSADQTPGSLRINGGSKREVVLELASSLQKPLLYLQFNGERWTGANPFSFSIEGKQANKWKKVYHGDKLPLRQLDKTIHVDLKGESFSAFRFSATTKKDSGVLLDNLQIVPDGDMEIKGLTAQQLQIPSLIRGGKTPLLSFNLSTEGSKKADTIQEVVISTDGTSALGDIQSYTLYLGKNGASDVEGALEVGKHAAAKKLVFNFQQELRSGANRYFLVPELSGTADLSHRVVATLASVQLAKAGVLRPSDKGEPTRQRIGYNVAHSGDVVVRTDGSSMECKRMRIPGMVTSNEGSLLAVYDLRWKQNGDLPGDIDVGLSRSTDGGKTWEAPRPVLDMGEWLGQPENKNGVGDPAILVDRKTGHIYITGLVAHGLSSGWYWGKSKPGMDPKDTGQVVIVKSEDDGKTWSKPRNLTPEIKNPEWQLMLQGPGAGITTRDGTLVFAFQYKENLGTASKPRYSARSSILYSKDHGETWTVAPGVDYPQETTEAQVVELNDGSLMLNCRISAGGRAVFTTSDLGKTWKQHPTSGRGTFNMSGCMASILRYSSTKDGDKQDILLFSGPADGGKKRRSHMSIRYSLDEGETWSDPYLLDEIGGAYSCLSLVHDGDRKDIGIIYEGSQSNMTFERLTLDELMGKTGSQ
;
A
#
# COMPACT_ATOMS: atom_id res chain seq x y z
N MET A 1 -42.18 26.16 1.26
CA MET A 1 -41.72 26.66 -0.06
C MET A 1 -40.77 27.81 0.20
N VAL A 2 -39.47 27.60 0.01
CA VAL A 2 -38.45 28.50 -0.56
C VAL A 2 -37.15 27.71 -0.43
N THR A 3 -36.64 27.29 -1.58
CA THR A 3 -35.40 26.53 -1.76
C THR A 3 -34.20 27.47 -1.66
N HIS A 4 -33.27 27.20 -0.74
CA HIS A 4 -31.90 27.69 -0.83
C HIS A 4 -30.96 26.49 -0.92
N ARG A 5 -30.75 26.04 -2.18
CA ARG A 5 -29.65 25.14 -2.54
C ARG A 5 -28.38 25.97 -2.56
N LEU A 6 -27.56 25.86 -1.52
CA LEU A 6 -26.15 26.23 -1.59
C LEU A 6 -25.44 25.21 -2.47
N LEU A 7 -25.19 25.59 -3.73
CA LEU A 7 -24.25 24.89 -4.60
C LEU A 7 -22.86 25.04 -3.99
N TYR A 8 -22.35 23.98 -3.35
CA TYR A 8 -20.93 23.83 -3.14
C TYR A 8 -20.26 23.66 -4.51
N PRO A 9 -19.29 24.50 -4.89
CA PRO A 9 -18.47 24.20 -6.05
C PRO A 9 -17.67 22.94 -5.72
N LEU A 10 -17.86 21.88 -6.50
CA LEU A 10 -16.87 20.83 -6.61
C LEU A 10 -15.57 21.51 -7.07
N LEU A 11 -14.69 21.85 -6.14
CA LEU A 11 -13.28 21.99 -6.45
C LEU A 11 -12.83 20.58 -6.86
N PHE A 12 -12.84 20.32 -8.17
CA PHE A 12 -11.91 19.36 -8.72
C PHE A 12 -10.53 19.85 -8.32
N ILE A 13 -9.96 19.24 -7.28
CA ILE A 13 -8.52 19.15 -7.17
C ILE A 13 -8.13 18.26 -8.34
N THR A 14 -8.03 18.86 -9.52
CA THR A 14 -7.07 18.40 -10.50
C THR A 14 -5.76 18.43 -9.74
N CYS A 15 -5.19 17.27 -9.42
CA CYS A 15 -3.74 17.19 -9.33
C CYS A 15 -3.28 17.91 -10.59
N ALA A 16 -2.70 19.09 -10.43
CA ALA A 16 -2.10 19.78 -11.54
C ALA A 16 -0.93 18.89 -11.95
N SER A 17 -1.21 17.90 -12.81
CA SER A 17 -0.21 17.34 -13.68
C SER A 17 0.25 18.53 -14.49
N GLY A 18 1.26 19.23 -13.96
CA GLY A 18 2.09 20.10 -14.79
C GLY A 18 2.44 19.31 -16.05
N PRO A 19 2.58 19.97 -17.20
CA PRO A 19 2.87 19.28 -18.45
C PRO A 19 4.01 18.30 -18.20
N LEU A 20 3.71 17.00 -18.32
CA LEU A 20 4.70 15.94 -18.35
C LEU A 20 5.55 16.21 -19.59
N TYR A 21 6.65 16.94 -19.42
CA TYR A 21 7.66 17.08 -20.46
C TYR A 21 8.25 15.70 -20.73
N ALA A 22 8.57 15.43 -22.00
CA ALA A 22 8.94 14.12 -22.48
C ALA A 22 10.27 13.63 -21.85
N GLY A 23 10.17 12.95 -20.70
CA GLY A 23 11.10 11.89 -20.36
C GLY A 23 11.02 10.75 -21.39
N ALA A 24 11.88 9.75 -21.24
CA ALA A 24 11.74 8.53 -22.03
C ALA A 24 10.34 7.90 -21.79
N GLU A 25 9.69 7.44 -22.84
CA GLU A 25 8.47 6.64 -22.74
C GLU A 25 8.86 5.17 -22.50
N ASP A 26 8.61 4.71 -21.28
CA ASP A 26 8.85 3.34 -20.78
C ASP A 26 7.63 2.42 -20.96
N PHE A 27 6.49 2.97 -21.41
CA PHE A 27 5.21 2.28 -21.60
C PHE A 27 4.61 1.63 -20.35
N SER A 28 5.18 1.84 -19.17
CA SER A 28 4.81 1.13 -17.94
C SER A 28 3.40 1.46 -17.45
N ARG A 29 2.91 2.67 -17.76
CA ARG A 29 1.55 3.11 -17.42
C ARG A 29 0.45 2.47 -18.28
N PHE A 30 0.79 1.77 -19.36
CA PHE A 30 -0.20 1.22 -20.28
C PHE A 30 -0.55 -0.22 -19.91
N LYS A 31 -1.81 -0.59 -20.15
CA LYS A 31 -2.27 -1.97 -19.95
C LYS A 31 -1.58 -2.91 -20.94
N GLN A 32 -1.06 -4.02 -20.44
CA GLN A 32 -0.47 -5.09 -21.26
C GLN A 32 -1.48 -5.69 -22.24
N GLY A 33 -1.00 -6.09 -23.42
CA GLY A 33 -1.80 -6.67 -24.49
C GLY A 33 -1.87 -5.80 -25.75
N ASP A 34 -2.65 -6.24 -26.72
CA ASP A 34 -2.79 -5.57 -28.01
C ASP A 34 -3.42 -4.18 -27.88
N PHE A 35 -2.96 -3.25 -28.72
CA PHE A 35 -3.55 -1.92 -28.83
C PHE A 35 -3.65 -1.47 -30.28
N THR A 36 -4.58 -0.55 -30.54
CA THR A 36 -4.68 0.18 -31.82
C THR A 36 -4.26 1.64 -31.67
N SER A 37 -4.29 2.18 -30.45
CA SER A 37 -3.97 3.56 -30.15
C SER A 37 -3.50 3.73 -28.70
N LEU A 38 -2.43 4.50 -28.48
CA LEU A 38 -1.95 4.93 -27.15
C LEU A 38 -1.50 6.39 -27.20
N LYS A 39 -1.76 7.16 -26.13
CA LYS A 39 -1.30 8.55 -26.02
C LYS A 39 -0.20 8.67 -24.97
N SER A 40 0.88 9.37 -25.33
CA SER A 40 2.00 9.67 -24.46
C SER A 40 2.44 11.13 -24.55
N PRO A 41 3.34 11.58 -23.67
CA PRO A 41 4.03 12.86 -23.82
C PRO A 41 4.75 13.03 -25.16
N LEU A 42 5.21 11.94 -25.80
CA LEU A 42 5.83 11.99 -27.13
C LEU A 42 4.81 12.22 -28.26
N GLY A 43 3.54 11.87 -28.04
CA GLY A 43 2.48 12.00 -29.02
C GLY A 43 1.49 10.83 -29.04
N HIS A 44 0.97 10.51 -30.22
CA HIS A 44 -0.08 9.51 -30.41
C HIS A 44 0.46 8.31 -31.19
N PHE A 45 0.64 7.18 -30.51
CA PHE A 45 0.94 5.90 -31.14
C PHE A 45 -0.32 5.29 -31.76
N LYS A 46 -0.23 4.81 -33.00
CA LYS A 46 -1.30 4.12 -33.74
C LYS A 46 -0.77 2.88 -34.42
N ALA A 47 -1.54 1.81 -34.37
CA ALA A 47 -1.22 0.54 -35.01
C ALA A 47 -2.50 -0.12 -35.56
N LYS A 48 -2.35 -0.95 -36.60
CA LYS A 48 -3.45 -1.83 -37.03
C LYS A 48 -3.72 -2.88 -35.95
N SER A 49 -4.96 -3.37 -35.90
CA SER A 49 -5.31 -4.46 -34.98
C SER A 49 -4.34 -5.65 -35.09
N GLY A 50 -3.84 -6.12 -33.94
CA GLY A 50 -2.86 -7.19 -33.82
C GLY A 50 -1.45 -6.87 -34.34
N ALA A 51 -1.15 -5.62 -34.75
CA ALA A 51 0.18 -5.23 -35.20
C ALA A 51 1.12 -4.81 -34.06
N ALA A 52 0.57 -4.41 -32.91
CA ALA A 52 1.36 -4.01 -31.76
C ALA A 52 0.67 -4.32 -30.44
N SER A 53 1.50 -4.52 -29.41
CA SER A 53 1.07 -4.78 -28.04
C SER A 53 2.00 -4.11 -27.03
N ILE A 54 1.54 -3.98 -25.78
CA ILE A 54 2.39 -3.69 -24.64
C ILE A 54 2.82 -5.01 -23.99
N ASN A 55 4.12 -5.24 -23.91
CA ASN A 55 4.73 -6.44 -23.33
C ASN A 55 5.10 -6.22 -21.86
N SER A 56 5.19 -7.31 -21.10
CA SER A 56 5.62 -7.25 -19.69
C SER A 56 7.14 -7.13 -19.50
N LYS A 57 7.94 -7.54 -20.50
CA LYS A 57 9.39 -7.39 -20.47
C LYS A 57 9.78 -5.91 -20.67
N SER A 58 10.80 -5.45 -19.94
CA SER A 58 11.36 -4.09 -20.05
C SER A 58 12.88 -4.09 -19.90
N ALA A 59 13.52 -2.96 -20.20
CA ALA A 59 14.95 -2.77 -20.10
C ALA A 59 15.43 -2.51 -18.66
N ASP A 60 14.56 -1.96 -17.80
CA ASP A 60 14.91 -1.45 -16.47
C ASP A 60 14.12 -2.12 -15.34
N GLN A 61 13.42 -3.22 -15.63
CA GLN A 61 12.58 -3.99 -14.71
C GLN A 61 11.27 -3.31 -14.32
N THR A 62 10.93 -2.18 -14.91
CA THR A 62 9.59 -1.56 -14.81
C THR A 62 8.65 -2.21 -15.83
N PRO A 63 7.56 -2.90 -15.46
CA PRO A 63 6.80 -3.69 -16.43
C PRO A 63 6.15 -2.86 -17.53
N GLY A 64 6.64 -3.00 -18.77
CA GLY A 64 6.11 -2.29 -19.93
C GLY A 64 7.15 -2.21 -21.05
N SER A 65 6.76 -2.53 -22.29
CA SER A 65 7.51 -2.13 -23.49
C SER A 65 6.61 -2.21 -24.71
N LEU A 66 6.89 -1.40 -25.73
CA LEU A 66 6.21 -1.47 -27.01
C LEU A 66 6.72 -2.69 -27.79
N ARG A 67 5.83 -3.64 -28.09
CA ARG A 67 6.08 -4.73 -29.02
C ARG A 67 5.45 -4.45 -30.37
N ILE A 68 6.25 -4.45 -31.42
CA ILE A 68 5.76 -4.65 -32.79
C ILE A 68 5.60 -6.16 -32.96
N ASN A 69 4.35 -6.61 -33.07
CA ASN A 69 4.00 -8.03 -33.15
C ASN A 69 4.57 -8.67 -34.42
N GLY A 70 4.74 -9.99 -34.42
CA GLY A 70 5.31 -10.69 -35.55
C GLY A 70 4.43 -10.72 -36.80
N GLY A 71 5.07 -10.94 -37.95
CA GLY A 71 4.42 -10.98 -39.26
C GLY A 71 5.10 -10.05 -40.27
N SER A 72 4.49 -9.95 -41.46
CA SER A 72 5.02 -9.15 -42.57
C SER A 72 4.56 -7.70 -42.49
N LYS A 73 5.51 -6.76 -42.62
CA LYS A 73 5.27 -5.30 -42.68
C LYS A 73 4.32 -4.78 -41.58
N ARG A 74 4.59 -5.16 -40.33
CA ARG A 74 3.89 -4.62 -39.15
C ARG A 74 4.43 -3.23 -38.85
N GLU A 75 3.55 -2.31 -38.52
CA GLU A 75 3.90 -0.89 -38.35
C GLU A 75 3.24 -0.30 -37.10
N VAL A 76 4.00 0.55 -36.41
CA VAL A 76 3.50 1.46 -35.38
C VAL A 76 3.89 2.87 -35.80
N VAL A 77 2.91 3.77 -35.84
CA VAL A 77 3.13 5.18 -36.16
C VAL A 77 3.00 5.99 -34.88
N LEU A 78 4.03 6.76 -34.54
CA LEU A 78 3.99 7.80 -33.52
C LEU A 78 3.78 9.14 -34.22
N GLU A 79 2.57 9.68 -34.15
CA GLU A 79 2.31 11.07 -34.52
C GLU A 79 2.84 11.97 -33.40
N LEU A 80 3.79 12.86 -33.71
CA LEU A 80 4.49 13.63 -32.68
C LEU A 80 3.58 14.68 -32.06
N ALA A 81 3.69 14.82 -30.74
CA ALA A 81 3.12 15.94 -30.02
C ALA A 81 3.63 17.27 -30.62
N SER A 82 2.79 18.30 -30.60
CA SER A 82 3.11 19.62 -31.18
C SER A 82 4.41 20.20 -30.61
N SER A 83 4.71 19.91 -29.34
CA SER A 83 5.95 20.31 -28.64
C SER A 83 7.22 19.68 -29.20
N LEU A 84 7.13 18.60 -29.99
CA LEU A 84 8.25 17.91 -30.62
C LEU A 84 8.30 18.11 -32.15
N GLN A 85 7.36 18.85 -32.73
CA GLN A 85 7.36 19.19 -34.17
C GLN A 85 8.26 20.38 -34.45
N LYS A 86 9.56 20.20 -34.18
CA LYS A 86 10.64 21.18 -34.33
C LYS A 86 11.93 20.44 -34.75
N PRO A 87 13.06 21.13 -35.01
CA PRO A 87 14.34 20.45 -35.25
C PRO A 87 14.67 19.44 -34.14
N LEU A 88 15.07 18.21 -34.51
CA LEU A 88 15.38 17.13 -33.59
C LEU A 88 16.83 16.66 -33.76
N LEU A 89 17.55 16.48 -32.65
CA LEU A 89 18.94 16.04 -32.66
C LEU A 89 19.02 14.53 -32.82
N TYR A 90 18.33 13.79 -31.97
CA TYR A 90 18.30 12.34 -32.02
C TYR A 90 17.00 11.75 -31.50
N LEU A 91 16.75 10.51 -31.92
CA LEU A 91 15.82 9.59 -31.32
C LEU A 91 16.62 8.46 -30.69
N GLN A 92 16.27 8.06 -29.47
CA GLN A 92 16.96 7.00 -28.75
C GLN A 92 15.94 6.02 -28.15
N PHE A 93 16.27 4.74 -28.08
CA PHE A 93 15.43 3.73 -27.44
C PHE A 93 16.25 2.52 -27.00
N ASN A 94 15.73 1.78 -26.05
CA ASN A 94 16.14 0.40 -25.77
C ASN A 94 15.44 -0.53 -26.76
N GLY A 95 16.16 -1.44 -27.44
CA GLY A 95 15.52 -2.26 -28.46
C GLY A 95 16.17 -3.59 -28.77
N GLU A 96 15.36 -4.63 -28.94
CA GLU A 96 15.81 -5.97 -29.33
C GLU A 96 14.90 -6.61 -30.39
N ARG A 97 15.47 -7.57 -31.12
CA ARG A 97 14.68 -8.59 -31.82
C ARG A 97 14.50 -9.82 -30.93
N TRP A 98 13.30 -10.39 -30.94
CA TRP A 98 12.94 -11.50 -30.06
C TRP A 98 13.60 -12.83 -30.44
N THR A 99 13.73 -13.11 -31.74
CA THR A 99 14.34 -14.34 -32.29
C THR A 99 15.35 -14.03 -33.38
N GLY A 100 16.35 -14.91 -33.55
CA GLY A 100 17.31 -14.86 -34.66
C GLY A 100 16.77 -15.40 -36.00
N ALA A 101 15.52 -15.87 -36.03
CA ALA A 101 14.91 -16.48 -37.19
C ALA A 101 14.63 -15.47 -38.31
N ASN A 102 14.80 -15.91 -39.56
CA ASN A 102 14.40 -15.16 -40.75
C ASN A 102 12.89 -15.36 -41.05
N PRO A 103 12.24 -14.42 -41.76
CA PRO A 103 12.77 -13.12 -42.19
C PRO A 103 12.92 -12.17 -41.00
N PHE A 104 13.87 -11.23 -41.10
CA PHE A 104 13.97 -10.11 -40.18
C PHE A 104 14.32 -8.83 -40.94
N SER A 105 13.50 -7.81 -40.76
CA SER A 105 13.87 -6.44 -41.06
C SER A 105 13.23 -5.50 -40.04
N PHE A 106 13.94 -4.43 -39.73
CA PHE A 106 13.43 -3.34 -38.90
C PHE A 106 13.94 -2.00 -39.42
N SER A 107 13.08 -1.00 -39.46
CA SER A 107 13.47 0.36 -39.84
C SER A 107 12.60 1.40 -39.17
N ILE A 108 13.17 2.59 -39.03
CA ILE A 108 12.42 3.78 -38.60
C ILE A 108 12.43 4.78 -39.74
N GLU A 109 11.26 5.32 -40.05
CA GLU A 109 11.06 6.41 -41.00
C GLU A 109 10.48 7.64 -40.30
N GLY A 110 10.98 8.82 -40.62
CA GLY A 110 10.42 10.10 -40.18
C GLY A 110 9.54 10.70 -41.29
N LYS A 111 8.43 11.35 -40.90
CA LYS A 111 7.52 12.04 -41.83
C LYS A 111 7.85 13.52 -41.93
N GLN A 112 8.09 14.00 -43.15
CA GLN A 112 8.37 15.40 -43.49
C GLN A 112 7.54 15.81 -44.70
N ALA A 113 6.82 16.94 -44.64
CA ALA A 113 6.00 17.43 -45.75
C ALA A 113 5.16 16.33 -46.45
N ASN A 114 4.55 15.45 -45.64
CA ASN A 114 3.78 14.26 -46.05
C ASN A 114 4.54 13.12 -46.73
N LYS A 115 5.87 13.15 -46.80
CA LYS A 115 6.73 12.05 -47.29
C LYS A 115 7.41 11.34 -46.13
N TRP A 116 7.55 10.02 -46.24
CA TRP A 116 8.31 9.20 -45.30
C TRP A 116 9.75 9.07 -45.79
N LYS A 117 10.71 9.31 -44.89
CA LYS A 117 12.14 9.19 -45.14
C LYS A 117 12.74 8.24 -44.10
N LYS A 118 13.50 7.25 -44.55
CA LYS A 118 14.19 6.34 -43.63
C LYS A 118 15.27 7.09 -42.85
N VAL A 119 15.19 7.01 -41.52
CA VAL A 119 16.15 7.61 -40.58
C VAL A 119 16.98 6.56 -39.85
N TYR A 120 16.53 5.29 -39.83
CA TYR A 120 17.27 4.19 -39.21
C TYR A 120 17.16 2.89 -40.00
N HIS A 121 18.30 2.21 -40.15
CA HIS A 121 18.41 0.86 -40.70
C HIS A 121 18.68 -0.13 -39.55
N GLY A 122 17.65 -0.87 -39.15
CA GLY A 122 17.63 -1.65 -37.93
C GLY A 122 17.74 -3.15 -38.11
N ASP A 123 18.17 -3.64 -39.27
CA ASP A 123 18.29 -5.07 -39.56
C ASP A 123 19.31 -5.79 -38.64
N LYS A 124 20.15 -5.02 -37.95
CA LYS A 124 21.13 -5.47 -36.95
C LYS A 124 20.70 -5.23 -35.49
N LEU A 125 19.41 -5.03 -35.22
CA LEU A 125 18.94 -4.96 -33.83
C LEU A 125 19.43 -6.19 -33.04
N PRO A 126 19.88 -5.98 -31.78
CA PRO A 126 20.49 -7.03 -30.99
C PRO A 126 19.47 -8.12 -30.65
N LEU A 127 19.93 -9.37 -30.60
CA LEU A 127 19.10 -10.51 -30.28
C LEU A 127 18.97 -10.64 -28.76
N ARG A 128 17.74 -10.50 -28.25
CA ARG A 128 17.39 -10.72 -26.83
C ARG A 128 18.19 -9.87 -25.82
N GLN A 129 18.57 -8.65 -26.19
CA GLN A 129 19.27 -7.70 -25.33
C GLN A 129 18.54 -6.34 -25.31
N LEU A 130 17.34 -6.29 -24.72
CA LEU A 130 16.51 -5.08 -24.64
C LEU A 130 17.21 -3.94 -23.88
N ASP A 131 18.11 -4.27 -22.97
CA ASP A 131 18.96 -3.32 -22.24
C ASP A 131 19.92 -2.52 -23.14
N LYS A 132 20.10 -2.90 -24.41
CA LYS A 132 20.93 -2.16 -25.37
C LYS A 132 20.23 -0.92 -25.89
N THR A 133 20.89 0.22 -25.70
CA THR A 133 20.48 1.52 -26.25
C THR A 133 20.84 1.63 -27.73
N ILE A 134 19.86 2.00 -28.55
CA ILE A 134 19.97 2.33 -29.95
C ILE A 134 19.81 3.83 -30.11
N HIS A 135 20.77 4.45 -30.79
CA HIS A 135 20.80 5.88 -31.05
C HIS A 135 20.59 6.15 -32.54
N VAL A 136 19.68 7.08 -32.87
CA VAL A 136 19.33 7.48 -34.23
C VAL A 136 19.55 8.98 -34.36
N ASP A 137 20.61 9.36 -35.06
CA ASP A 137 20.87 10.77 -35.39
C ASP A 137 19.81 11.27 -36.39
N LEU A 138 19.12 12.34 -36.00
CA LEU A 138 18.05 12.98 -36.77
C LEU A 138 18.54 14.23 -37.51
N LYS A 139 19.82 14.59 -37.37
CA LYS A 139 20.52 15.63 -38.15
C LYS A 139 19.90 17.02 -38.07
N GLY A 140 19.23 17.33 -36.95
CA GLY A 140 18.55 18.62 -36.77
C GLY A 140 17.30 18.78 -37.65
N GLU A 141 16.81 17.70 -38.26
CA GLU A 141 15.64 17.76 -39.12
C GLU A 141 14.34 17.79 -38.28
N SER A 142 13.29 18.39 -38.84
CA SER A 142 11.94 18.40 -38.21
C SER A 142 11.08 17.29 -38.76
N PHE A 143 10.25 16.68 -37.92
CA PHE A 143 9.35 15.59 -38.29
C PHE A 143 7.95 15.81 -37.68
N SER A 144 6.90 15.32 -38.34
CA SER A 144 5.54 15.29 -37.78
C SER A 144 5.13 13.93 -37.23
N ALA A 145 5.84 12.86 -37.61
CA ALA A 145 5.61 11.52 -37.12
C ALA A 145 6.84 10.63 -37.34
N PHE A 146 6.94 9.54 -36.57
CA PHE A 146 7.84 8.42 -36.84
C PHE A 146 7.03 7.15 -37.12
N ARG A 147 7.51 6.31 -38.04
CA ARG A 147 6.97 5.00 -38.34
C ARG A 147 8.02 3.94 -38.07
N PHE A 148 7.70 3.04 -37.15
CA PHE A 148 8.51 1.88 -36.80
C PHE A 148 7.94 0.69 -37.54
N SER A 149 8.71 0.11 -38.46
CA SER A 149 8.25 -0.99 -39.32
C SER A 149 9.11 -2.23 -39.11
N ALA A 150 8.47 -3.39 -38.93
CA ALA A 150 9.15 -4.67 -38.78
C ALA A 150 8.54 -5.75 -39.67
N THR A 151 9.39 -6.61 -40.24
CA THR A 151 8.98 -7.90 -40.83
C THR A 151 9.70 -9.00 -40.07
N THR A 152 8.97 -9.82 -39.33
CA THR A 152 9.52 -10.94 -38.55
C THR A 152 8.69 -12.19 -38.74
N LYS A 153 9.18 -13.35 -38.26
CA LYS A 153 8.35 -14.56 -38.10
C LYS A 153 7.08 -14.23 -37.29
N LYS A 154 5.94 -14.88 -37.62
CA LYS A 154 4.61 -14.63 -37.07
C LYS A 154 4.57 -14.58 -35.54
N ASP A 155 5.26 -15.49 -34.86
CA ASP A 155 5.26 -15.60 -33.39
C ASP A 155 6.43 -14.87 -32.71
N SER A 156 7.12 -13.98 -33.44
CA SER A 156 8.27 -13.19 -32.98
C SER A 156 7.88 -11.71 -32.82
N GLY A 157 8.84 -10.79 -32.88
CA GLY A 157 8.60 -9.34 -32.87
C GLY A 157 9.85 -8.53 -32.58
N VAL A 158 9.67 -7.22 -32.49
CA VAL A 158 10.65 -6.24 -32.02
C VAL A 158 10.11 -5.61 -30.74
N LEU A 159 10.94 -5.54 -29.71
CA LEU A 159 10.64 -4.80 -28.49
C LEU A 159 11.36 -3.46 -28.51
N LEU A 160 10.66 -2.42 -28.11
CA LEU A 160 11.14 -1.04 -27.96
C LEU A 160 10.72 -0.54 -26.59
N ASP A 161 11.66 0.07 -25.87
CA ASP A 161 11.45 0.58 -24.54
C ASP A 161 12.23 1.89 -24.35
N ASN A 162 11.91 2.66 -23.32
CA ASN A 162 12.58 3.93 -22.99
C ASN A 162 12.79 4.85 -24.22
N LEU A 163 11.74 5.00 -25.04
CA LEU A 163 11.81 5.79 -26.27
C LEU A 163 11.92 7.28 -25.93
N GLN A 164 12.93 7.95 -26.46
CA GLN A 164 13.20 9.36 -26.24
C GLN A 164 13.40 10.08 -27.57
N ILE A 165 12.88 11.30 -27.66
CA ILE A 165 13.03 12.19 -28.81
C ILE A 165 13.53 13.52 -28.30
N VAL A 166 14.71 13.94 -28.78
CA VAL A 166 15.41 15.10 -28.23
C VAL A 166 15.48 16.21 -29.26
N PRO A 167 14.93 17.40 -28.96
CA PRO A 167 15.07 18.58 -29.80
C PRO A 167 16.52 18.96 -30.08
N ASP A 168 16.77 19.48 -31.28
CA ASP A 168 18.05 20.05 -31.65
C ASP A 168 18.15 21.49 -31.14
N GLY A 169 18.89 21.67 -30.06
CA GLY A 169 19.11 22.96 -29.41
C GLY A 169 20.09 22.85 -28.26
N ASP A 170 20.63 24.00 -27.87
CA ASP A 170 21.31 24.16 -26.58
C ASP A 170 20.31 23.84 -25.46
N MET A 171 20.81 23.26 -24.37
CA MET A 171 19.97 22.90 -23.23
C MET A 171 19.30 24.13 -22.62
N GLU A 172 17.98 24.04 -22.46
CA GLU A 172 17.17 25.03 -21.76
C GLU A 172 16.57 24.41 -20.48
N ILE A 173 16.64 25.14 -19.38
CA ILE A 173 15.95 24.78 -18.15
C ILE A 173 14.48 25.21 -18.25
N LYS A 174 13.56 24.25 -18.13
CA LYS A 174 12.11 24.48 -18.23
C LYS A 174 11.44 24.70 -16.89
N GLY A 175 11.99 24.16 -15.82
CA GLY A 175 11.46 24.38 -14.48
C GLY A 175 12.06 23.47 -13.43
N LEU A 176 11.84 23.86 -12.18
CA LEU A 176 12.22 23.13 -10.98
C LEU A 176 10.97 22.97 -10.12
N THR A 177 10.54 21.73 -9.92
CA THR A 177 9.39 21.40 -9.07
C THR A 177 9.82 20.48 -7.93
N ALA A 178 9.15 20.59 -6.80
CA ALA A 178 9.39 19.78 -5.62
C ALA A 178 8.08 19.17 -5.15
N GLN A 179 8.12 17.92 -4.70
CA GLN A 179 6.97 17.17 -4.22
C GLN A 179 7.32 16.49 -2.90
N GLN A 180 6.41 16.64 -1.95
CA GLN A 180 6.39 15.92 -0.68
C GLN A 180 5.12 15.08 -0.62
N LEU A 181 5.19 13.96 0.09
CA LEU A 181 4.07 13.05 0.29
C LEU A 181 3.70 12.99 1.77
N GLN A 182 2.41 12.88 2.08
CA GLN A 182 1.92 12.60 3.44
C GLN A 182 1.97 11.09 3.70
N ILE A 183 3.14 10.62 4.10
CA ILE A 183 3.43 9.24 4.51
C ILE A 183 4.33 9.27 5.75
N PRO A 184 4.34 8.23 6.60
CA PRO A 184 5.20 8.22 7.78
C PRO A 184 6.67 8.01 7.43
N SER A 185 7.59 8.71 8.09
CA SER A 185 9.02 8.38 8.06
C SER A 185 9.27 7.24 9.07
N LEU A 186 9.66 6.06 8.59
CA LEU A 186 9.72 4.87 9.46
C LEU A 186 11.14 4.63 10.02
N ILE A 187 11.22 4.38 11.33
CA ILE A 187 12.35 3.66 11.92
C ILE A 187 12.40 2.29 11.25
N ARG A 188 13.58 1.88 10.78
CA ARG A 188 13.77 0.70 9.92
C ARG A 188 12.98 0.81 8.58
N GLY A 189 12.83 2.03 8.06
CA GLY A 189 11.98 2.36 6.89
C GLY A 189 12.56 2.13 5.50
N GLY A 190 13.78 1.62 5.37
CA GLY A 190 14.43 1.48 4.05
C GLY A 190 14.66 2.83 3.36
N LYS A 191 14.59 2.87 2.02
CA LYS A 191 14.88 4.06 1.21
C LYS A 191 13.65 4.91 0.86
N THR A 192 12.77 5.22 1.82
CA THR A 192 11.61 6.08 1.51
C THR A 192 12.01 7.56 1.40
N PRO A 193 11.62 8.26 0.32
CA PRO A 193 11.89 9.68 0.19
C PRO A 193 10.96 10.54 1.08
N LEU A 194 11.57 11.49 1.78
CA LEU A 194 10.89 12.60 2.47
C LEU A 194 10.52 13.73 1.50
N LEU A 195 11.37 13.95 0.49
CA LEU A 195 11.24 14.98 -0.52
C LEU A 195 11.72 14.41 -1.85
N SER A 196 11.01 14.69 -2.93
CA SER A 196 11.51 14.52 -4.29
C SER A 196 11.47 15.84 -5.03
N PHE A 197 12.40 16.05 -5.97
CA PHE A 197 12.33 17.20 -6.86
C PHE A 197 12.76 16.82 -8.26
N ASN A 198 12.28 17.59 -9.23
CA ASN A 198 12.55 17.36 -10.64
C ASN A 198 12.99 18.66 -11.32
N LEU A 199 14.13 18.59 -11.98
CA LEU A 199 14.61 19.62 -12.88
C LEU A 199 14.30 19.21 -14.32
N SER A 200 13.36 19.91 -14.95
CA SER A 200 12.95 19.67 -16.32
C SER A 200 13.81 20.47 -17.29
N THR A 201 14.32 19.82 -18.32
CA THR A 201 15.14 20.44 -19.37
C THR A 201 14.62 20.06 -20.77
N GLU A 202 15.00 20.85 -21.78
CA GLU A 202 14.83 20.53 -23.19
C GLU A 202 16.13 20.79 -23.93
N GLY A 203 16.45 19.99 -24.95
CA GLY A 203 17.72 20.10 -25.67
C GLY A 203 18.85 19.37 -24.95
N SER A 204 19.95 19.16 -25.66
CA SER A 204 21.08 18.36 -25.16
C SER A 204 22.45 18.90 -25.55
N LYS A 205 22.52 19.90 -26.44
CA LYS A 205 23.79 20.56 -26.73
C LYS A 205 24.17 21.45 -25.54
N LYS A 206 25.46 21.52 -25.24
CA LYS A 206 26.03 22.31 -24.12
C LYS A 206 25.26 22.08 -22.81
N ALA A 207 25.02 20.82 -22.45
CA ALA A 207 24.33 20.45 -21.21
C ALA A 207 24.88 21.23 -20.00
N ASP A 208 23.97 21.67 -19.13
CA ASP A 208 24.33 22.32 -17.88
C ASP A 208 24.61 21.26 -16.80
N THR A 209 25.27 21.68 -15.73
CA THR A 209 25.75 20.80 -14.66
C THR A 209 25.27 21.33 -13.33
N ILE A 210 24.63 20.48 -12.52
CA ILE A 210 24.36 20.78 -11.11
C ILE A 210 25.68 20.83 -10.36
N GLN A 211 25.85 21.86 -9.54
CA GLN A 211 27.01 22.06 -8.66
C GLN A 211 26.65 21.96 -7.17
N GLU A 212 25.45 22.44 -6.81
CA GLU A 212 24.99 22.47 -5.42
C GLU A 212 23.47 22.23 -5.35
N VAL A 213 23.03 21.49 -4.34
CA VAL A 213 21.63 21.39 -3.93
C VAL A 213 21.51 21.78 -2.48
N VAL A 214 20.61 22.72 -2.18
CA VAL A 214 20.33 23.20 -0.82
C VAL A 214 18.92 22.80 -0.42
N ILE A 215 18.80 22.11 0.72
CA ILE A 215 17.54 21.67 1.30
C ILE A 215 17.45 22.20 2.73
N SER A 216 16.32 22.77 3.12
CA SER A 216 16.04 23.12 4.52
C SER A 216 15.23 21.99 5.17
N THR A 217 15.58 21.65 6.41
CA THR A 217 14.82 20.73 7.27
C THR A 217 14.15 21.49 8.42
N ASP A 218 14.06 22.82 8.30
CA ASP A 218 13.37 23.67 9.28
C ASP A 218 11.93 23.17 9.49
N GLY A 219 11.55 23.07 10.76
CA GLY A 219 10.26 22.48 11.17
C GLY A 219 10.35 21.01 11.60
N THR A 220 11.48 20.31 11.35
CA THR A 220 11.79 19.02 11.98
C THR A 220 11.86 19.20 13.49
N SER A 221 11.16 18.34 14.25
CA SER A 221 11.03 18.46 15.70
C SER A 221 12.37 18.37 16.42
N ALA A 222 13.16 17.34 16.12
CA ALA A 222 14.49 17.16 16.68
C ALA A 222 15.44 16.54 15.65
N LEU A 223 16.60 17.17 15.44
CA LEU A 223 17.62 16.63 14.53
C LEU A 223 18.30 15.38 15.07
N GLY A 224 18.27 15.16 16.39
CA GLY A 224 18.83 13.96 17.03
C GLY A 224 18.10 12.66 16.68
N ASP A 225 16.87 12.75 16.16
CA ASP A 225 16.12 11.59 15.65
C ASP A 225 16.64 11.10 14.30
N ILE A 226 17.57 11.81 13.67
CA ILE A 226 17.99 11.58 12.30
C ILE A 226 19.49 11.35 12.31
N GLN A 227 19.90 10.17 11.86
CA GLN A 227 21.31 9.82 11.73
C GLN A 227 21.92 10.55 10.54
N SER A 228 21.22 10.55 9.41
CA SER A 228 21.70 11.18 8.18
C SER A 228 20.59 11.44 7.17
N TYR A 229 20.91 12.24 6.16
CA TYR A 229 20.14 12.36 4.94
C TYR A 229 20.99 11.96 3.74
N THR A 230 20.42 11.17 2.84
CA THR A 230 21.08 10.80 1.58
C THR A 230 20.29 11.35 0.40
N LEU A 231 20.98 12.01 -0.52
CA LEU A 231 20.43 12.49 -1.77
C LEU A 231 20.73 11.47 -2.88
N TYR A 232 19.67 11.02 -3.54
CA TYR A 232 19.72 10.08 -4.65
C TYR A 232 19.29 10.73 -5.96
N LEU A 233 19.97 10.38 -7.05
CA LEU A 233 19.56 10.65 -8.44
C LEU A 233 18.81 9.44 -8.99
N GLY A 234 17.54 9.65 -9.35
CA GLY A 234 16.72 8.62 -9.98
C GLY A 234 17.24 8.21 -11.35
N LYS A 235 16.90 6.98 -11.78
CA LYS A 235 17.09 6.57 -13.18
C LYS A 235 16.22 7.44 -14.09
N ASN A 236 16.52 7.42 -15.39
CA ASN A 236 15.72 8.14 -16.37
C ASN A 236 14.25 7.67 -16.31
N GLY A 237 13.31 8.59 -16.15
CA GLY A 237 11.88 8.26 -16.03
C GLY A 237 11.43 7.70 -14.66
N ALA A 238 12.33 7.38 -13.73
CA ALA A 238 11.99 6.71 -12.48
C ALA A 238 11.02 7.54 -11.61
N SER A 239 10.01 6.88 -11.03
CA SER A 239 9.07 7.47 -10.07
C SER A 239 9.48 7.28 -8.62
N ASP A 240 10.46 6.43 -8.36
CA ASP A 240 10.92 6.05 -7.03
C ASP A 240 12.46 6.01 -6.98
N VAL A 241 12.96 5.61 -5.82
CA VAL A 241 14.39 5.56 -5.49
C VAL A 241 15.04 4.21 -5.87
N GLU A 242 14.29 3.27 -6.45
CA GLU A 242 14.80 1.92 -6.69
C GLU A 242 15.91 1.93 -7.75
N GLY A 243 17.09 1.44 -7.36
CA GLY A 243 18.30 1.50 -8.19
C GLY A 243 18.78 2.93 -8.49
N ALA A 244 18.34 3.94 -7.73
CA ALA A 244 18.84 5.30 -7.81
C ALA A 244 20.31 5.38 -7.37
N LEU A 245 21.06 6.32 -7.98
CA LEU A 245 22.46 6.56 -7.68
C LEU A 245 22.58 7.49 -6.47
N GLU A 246 23.37 7.11 -5.47
CA GLU A 246 23.72 8.02 -4.37
C GLU A 246 24.63 9.13 -4.89
N VAL A 247 24.21 10.40 -4.73
CA VAL A 247 25.00 11.56 -5.16
C VAL A 247 25.58 12.36 -3.99
N GLY A 248 25.09 12.13 -2.77
CA GLY A 248 25.68 12.69 -1.57
C GLY A 248 24.97 12.27 -0.29
N LYS A 249 25.69 12.34 0.83
CA LYS A 249 25.20 12.05 2.18
C LYS A 249 25.58 13.21 3.11
N HIS A 250 24.68 13.59 4.01
CA HIS A 250 24.85 14.70 4.94
C HIS A 250 24.38 14.31 6.34
N ALA A 251 25.08 14.75 7.39
CA ALA A 251 24.60 14.60 8.76
C ALA A 251 23.32 15.43 9.00
N ALA A 252 22.54 15.11 10.03
CA ALA A 252 21.34 15.88 10.33
C ALA A 252 21.68 17.35 10.66
N ALA A 253 21.09 18.28 9.90
CA ALA A 253 21.26 19.71 10.07
C ALA A 253 20.03 20.45 9.52
N LYS A 254 19.74 21.64 10.06
CA LYS A 254 18.64 22.52 9.59
C LYS A 254 18.77 22.92 8.11
N LYS A 255 20.01 23.01 7.64
CA LYS A 255 20.35 23.30 6.23
C LYS A 255 21.31 22.23 5.74
N LEU A 256 20.90 21.51 4.71
CA LEU A 256 21.68 20.50 4.02
C LEU A 256 22.24 21.11 2.74
N VAL A 257 23.55 21.02 2.55
CA VAL A 257 24.23 21.51 1.34
C VAL A 257 24.97 20.34 0.70
N PHE A 258 24.49 19.90 -0.46
CA PHE A 258 25.10 18.82 -1.23
C PHE A 258 25.88 19.41 -2.39
N ASN A 259 27.20 19.22 -2.40
CA ASN A 259 28.09 19.66 -3.48
C ASN A 259 28.50 18.47 -4.34
N PHE A 260 28.11 18.46 -5.61
CA PHE A 260 28.43 17.39 -6.55
C PHE A 260 28.36 17.92 -7.98
N GLN A 261 28.99 17.22 -8.93
CA GLN A 261 28.91 17.56 -10.35
C GLN A 261 28.03 16.52 -11.05
N GLN A 262 26.86 16.94 -11.53
CA GLN A 262 25.98 16.07 -12.32
C GLN A 262 25.51 16.80 -13.57
N GLU A 263 25.99 16.32 -14.72
CA GLU A 263 25.51 16.81 -16.02
C GLU A 263 24.04 16.43 -16.18
N LEU A 264 23.24 17.40 -16.60
CA LEU A 264 21.83 17.23 -16.84
C LEU A 264 21.58 16.48 -18.14
N ARG A 265 20.47 15.75 -18.17
CA ARG A 265 19.96 15.09 -19.38
C ARG A 265 18.76 15.86 -19.90
N SER A 266 18.47 15.74 -21.19
CA SER A 266 17.22 16.25 -21.77
C SER A 266 16.03 15.55 -21.11
N GLY A 267 15.01 16.31 -20.69
CA GLY A 267 13.81 15.79 -20.04
C GLY A 267 13.85 15.91 -18.51
N ALA A 268 13.32 14.90 -17.82
CA ALA A 268 13.19 14.90 -16.37
C ALA A 268 14.49 14.45 -15.68
N ASN A 269 15.00 15.26 -14.75
CA ASN A 269 16.12 14.92 -13.87
C ASN A 269 15.60 14.91 -12.43
N ARG A 270 15.28 13.71 -11.92
CA ARG A 270 14.60 13.52 -10.63
C ARG A 270 15.56 13.13 -9.53
N TYR A 271 15.39 13.75 -8.37
CA TYR A 271 16.18 13.51 -7.17
C TYR A 271 15.28 13.21 -5.97
N PHE A 272 15.81 12.44 -5.02
CA PHE A 272 15.11 11.98 -3.83
C PHE A 272 15.97 12.21 -2.59
N LEU A 273 15.44 12.88 -1.59
CA LEU A 273 16.04 12.99 -0.28
C LEU A 273 15.44 11.93 0.66
N VAL A 274 16.29 11.05 1.17
CA VAL A 274 15.91 9.95 2.06
C VAL A 274 16.53 10.18 3.44
N PRO A 275 15.74 10.25 4.53
CA PRO A 275 16.26 10.27 5.89
C PRO A 275 16.60 8.86 6.38
N GLU A 276 17.67 8.75 7.16
CA GLU A 276 17.98 7.59 7.99
C GLU A 276 17.68 7.95 9.44
N LEU A 277 16.62 7.38 10.03
CA LEU A 277 16.21 7.69 11.40
C LEU A 277 17.04 6.93 12.42
N SER A 278 17.21 7.51 13.61
CA SER A 278 17.72 6.82 14.79
C SER A 278 16.79 5.69 15.19
N GLY A 279 17.35 4.57 15.66
CA GLY A 279 16.56 3.48 16.27
C GLY A 279 15.83 3.89 17.54
N THR A 280 16.18 5.05 18.12
CA THR A 280 15.56 5.62 19.33
C THR A 280 14.77 6.90 19.05
N ALA A 281 14.48 7.19 17.79
CA ALA A 281 13.74 8.40 17.42
C ALA A 281 12.36 8.45 18.10
N ASP A 282 11.95 9.64 18.56
CA ASP A 282 10.66 9.80 19.25
C ASP A 282 9.49 9.76 18.26
N LEU A 283 8.55 8.84 18.46
CA LEU A 283 7.38 8.67 17.58
C LEU A 283 6.44 9.90 17.58
N SER A 284 6.52 10.76 18.60
CA SER A 284 5.74 12.01 18.65
C SER A 284 6.31 13.10 17.76
N HIS A 285 7.56 12.97 17.30
CA HIS A 285 8.26 13.98 16.50
C HIS A 285 7.92 13.93 15.00
N ARG A 286 8.21 15.03 14.30
CA ARG A 286 8.00 15.18 12.85
C ARG A 286 9.29 15.42 12.11
N VAL A 287 9.37 14.89 10.89
CA VAL A 287 10.47 15.13 9.97
C VAL A 287 9.97 15.99 8.80
N VAL A 288 10.73 17.03 8.45
CA VAL A 288 10.39 18.00 7.40
C VAL A 288 11.59 18.22 6.50
N ALA A 289 11.37 18.34 5.18
CA ALA A 289 12.41 18.80 4.27
C ALA A 289 11.83 19.54 3.05
N THR A 290 12.34 20.74 2.77
CA THR A 290 11.95 21.57 1.63
C THR A 290 13.14 21.88 0.74
N LEU A 291 12.95 21.86 -0.58
CA LEU A 291 14.00 22.29 -1.50
C LEU A 291 14.15 23.81 -1.43
N ALA A 292 15.33 24.29 -1.06
CA ALA A 292 15.62 25.73 -1.01
C ALA A 292 16.14 26.24 -2.37
N SER A 293 17.13 25.56 -2.94
CA SER A 293 17.69 25.93 -4.25
C SER A 293 18.52 24.82 -4.90
N VAL A 294 18.74 24.97 -6.21
CA VAL A 294 19.70 24.18 -7.00
C VAL A 294 20.61 25.15 -7.76
N GLN A 295 21.92 25.04 -7.59
CA GLN A 295 22.92 25.82 -8.35
C GLN A 295 23.35 25.04 -9.58
N LEU A 296 23.23 25.68 -10.74
CA LEU A 296 23.74 25.19 -12.02
C LEU A 296 24.98 25.98 -12.47
N ALA A 297 25.88 25.35 -13.21
CA ALA A 297 27.12 25.95 -13.66
C ALA A 297 26.89 27.13 -14.64
N LYS A 298 25.87 27.04 -15.51
CA LYS A 298 25.57 28.06 -16.53
C LYS A 298 24.36 28.91 -16.15
N ALA A 299 23.25 28.28 -15.76
CA ALA A 299 22.00 28.96 -15.48
C ALA A 299 21.92 29.63 -14.08
N GLY A 300 22.89 29.38 -13.20
CA GLY A 300 22.93 30.00 -11.87
C GLY A 300 22.00 29.32 -10.86
N VAL A 301 21.56 30.08 -9.84
CA VAL A 301 20.69 29.59 -8.77
C VAL A 301 19.24 29.49 -9.23
N LEU A 302 18.66 28.30 -9.14
CA LEU A 302 17.24 28.03 -9.33
C LEU A 302 16.53 27.80 -8.00
N ARG A 303 15.25 28.17 -7.93
CA ARG A 303 14.37 27.92 -6.78
C ARG A 303 13.08 27.27 -7.26
N PRO A 304 12.47 26.38 -6.47
CA PRO A 304 11.23 25.71 -6.88
C PRO A 304 10.08 26.71 -7.04
N SER A 305 9.20 26.46 -8.01
CA SER A 305 8.02 27.29 -8.26
C SER A 305 6.94 27.14 -7.18
N ASP A 306 6.88 25.97 -6.56
CA ASP A 306 5.81 25.60 -5.64
C ASP A 306 6.22 25.91 -4.20
N LYS A 307 5.47 26.80 -3.54
CA LYS A 307 5.68 27.26 -2.15
C LYS A 307 4.59 26.76 -1.20
N GLY A 308 4.13 25.52 -1.39
CA GLY A 308 3.16 24.90 -0.48
C GLY A 308 3.71 24.83 0.96
N GLU A 309 2.81 24.69 1.92
CA GLU A 309 3.23 24.41 3.30
C GLU A 309 4.00 23.08 3.35
N PRO A 310 5.13 23.01 4.07
CA PRO A 310 5.91 21.79 4.13
C PRO A 310 5.12 20.65 4.76
N THR A 311 5.13 19.48 4.14
CA THR A 311 4.60 18.27 4.76
C THR A 311 5.40 17.91 6.00
N ARG A 312 4.70 17.70 7.12
CA ARG A 312 5.26 17.25 8.39
C ARG A 312 5.03 15.76 8.54
N GLN A 313 5.98 14.94 8.09
CA GLN A 313 5.85 13.48 8.18
C GLN A 313 6.02 13.01 9.62
N ARG A 314 5.12 12.13 10.07
CA ARG A 314 5.20 11.46 11.38
C ARG A 314 6.35 10.48 11.41
N ILE A 315 6.98 10.32 12.57
CA ILE A 315 7.88 9.20 12.80
C ILE A 315 7.04 7.98 13.18
N GLY A 316 7.18 6.89 12.43
CA GLY A 316 6.57 5.60 12.74
C GLY A 316 7.64 4.51 12.91
N TYR A 317 7.20 3.29 13.20
CA TYR A 317 8.08 2.12 13.30
C TYR A 317 7.66 1.07 12.28
N ASN A 318 8.62 0.57 11.50
CA ASN A 318 8.42 -0.61 10.65
C ASN A 318 8.53 -1.86 11.54
N VAL A 319 7.40 -2.41 11.99
CA VAL A 319 7.35 -3.52 12.96
C VAL A 319 7.76 -4.83 12.29
N ALA A 320 7.23 -5.12 11.11
CA ALA A 320 7.54 -6.30 10.32
C ALA A 320 7.40 -5.99 8.81
N HIS A 321 8.30 -6.52 7.99
CA HIS A 321 8.24 -6.32 6.54
C HIS A 321 8.74 -7.53 5.74
N SER A 322 8.28 -7.62 4.50
CA SER A 322 8.80 -8.52 3.48
C SER A 322 10.33 -8.54 3.48
N GLY A 323 10.92 -9.72 3.64
CA GLY A 323 12.38 -9.86 3.71
C GLY A 323 12.93 -10.08 5.11
N ASP A 324 12.13 -9.96 6.17
CA ASP A 324 12.59 -10.31 7.52
C ASP A 324 12.92 -11.79 7.60
N VAL A 325 14.08 -12.10 8.17
CA VAL A 325 14.45 -13.46 8.55
C VAL A 325 13.86 -13.76 9.91
N VAL A 326 12.92 -14.71 9.95
CA VAL A 326 12.20 -15.11 11.16
C VAL A 326 12.61 -16.53 11.55
N VAL A 327 12.82 -16.74 12.85
CA VAL A 327 13.05 -18.08 13.41
C VAL A 327 11.68 -18.77 13.57
N ARG A 328 11.51 -19.91 12.92
CA ARG A 328 10.31 -20.74 12.97
C ARG A 328 10.23 -21.52 14.29
N THR A 329 9.07 -22.12 14.54
CA THR A 329 8.83 -22.96 15.74
C THR A 329 9.74 -24.18 15.80
N ASP A 330 10.18 -24.71 14.66
CA ASP A 330 11.14 -25.82 14.54
C ASP A 330 12.61 -25.39 14.71
N GLY A 331 12.87 -24.11 14.94
CA GLY A 331 14.20 -23.52 15.10
C GLY A 331 14.92 -23.15 13.80
N SER A 332 14.34 -23.47 12.63
CA SER A 332 14.89 -23.03 11.35
C SER A 332 14.69 -21.53 11.14
N SER A 333 15.55 -20.89 10.33
CA SER A 333 15.40 -19.47 9.96
C SER A 333 14.97 -19.35 8.51
N MET A 334 13.96 -18.53 8.24
CA MET A 334 13.43 -18.32 6.89
C MET A 334 13.06 -16.86 6.65
N GLU A 335 13.35 -16.38 5.45
CA GLU A 335 12.83 -15.10 4.99
C GLU A 335 11.30 -15.19 4.81
N CYS A 336 10.56 -14.29 5.47
CA CYS A 336 9.13 -14.17 5.26
C CYS A 336 8.85 -13.25 4.07
N LYS A 337 8.25 -13.81 3.01
CA LYS A 337 7.95 -13.05 1.80
C LYS A 337 6.95 -11.93 2.02
N ARG A 338 5.94 -12.13 2.86
CA ARG A 338 4.88 -11.15 3.08
C ARG A 338 4.23 -11.31 4.44
N MET A 339 4.02 -10.19 5.14
CA MET A 339 3.16 -10.13 6.32
C MET A 339 1.88 -9.38 6.00
N ARG A 340 0.76 -9.81 6.58
CA ARG A 340 -0.56 -9.20 6.37
C ARG A 340 -1.47 -9.36 7.58
N ILE A 341 -2.61 -8.67 7.55
CA ILE A 341 -3.72 -8.86 8.51
C ILE A 341 -3.33 -8.51 9.97
N PRO A 342 -3.05 -7.23 10.26
CA PRO A 342 -2.69 -6.78 11.59
C PRO A 342 -3.84 -6.91 12.60
N GLY A 343 -3.51 -7.38 13.80
CA GLY A 343 -4.27 -7.20 15.04
C GLY A 343 -3.36 -6.65 16.13
N MET A 344 -3.87 -5.82 17.04
CA MET A 344 -3.07 -5.28 18.13
C MET A 344 -3.88 -5.01 19.39
N VAL A 345 -3.30 -5.37 20.54
CA VAL A 345 -3.83 -5.07 21.86
C VAL A 345 -2.71 -4.56 22.76
N THR A 346 -3.13 -3.90 23.83
CA THR A 346 -2.26 -3.52 24.95
C THR A 346 -2.63 -4.40 26.13
N SER A 347 -1.69 -5.14 26.70
CA SER A 347 -1.93 -6.02 27.84
C SER A 347 -2.23 -5.23 29.12
N ASN A 348 -2.53 -5.95 30.20
CA ASN A 348 -2.68 -5.32 31.51
C ASN A 348 -1.34 -4.80 32.08
N GLU A 349 -0.20 -5.33 31.61
CA GLU A 349 1.14 -4.83 31.98
C GLU A 349 1.57 -3.61 31.15
N GLY A 350 0.77 -3.19 30.16
CA GLY A 350 1.09 -2.08 29.26
C GLY A 350 1.89 -2.47 28.01
N SER A 351 2.21 -3.76 27.84
CA SER A 351 2.88 -4.26 26.64
C SER A 351 1.96 -4.18 25.43
N LEU A 352 2.48 -3.73 24.29
CA LEU A 352 1.80 -3.84 23.01
C LEU A 352 2.11 -5.20 22.37
N LEU A 353 1.07 -5.88 21.89
CA LEU A 353 1.20 -7.15 21.18
C LEU A 353 0.53 -7.01 19.82
N ALA A 354 1.34 -7.07 18.77
CA ALA A 354 0.91 -6.99 17.39
C ALA A 354 0.98 -8.37 16.74
N VAL A 355 -0.13 -8.87 16.20
CA VAL A 355 -0.23 -10.14 15.47
C VAL A 355 -0.49 -9.92 14.00
N TYR A 356 -0.06 -10.86 13.17
CA TYR A 356 -0.21 -10.80 11.72
C TYR A 356 0.07 -12.17 11.08
N ASP A 357 -0.41 -12.38 9.86
CA ASP A 357 0.00 -13.51 9.02
C ASP A 357 1.51 -13.40 8.71
N LEU A 358 2.23 -14.51 8.86
CA LEU A 358 3.55 -14.76 8.29
C LEU A 358 3.38 -15.61 7.02
N ARG A 359 3.31 -14.98 5.85
CA ARG A 359 3.13 -15.68 4.57
C ARG A 359 4.49 -16.00 3.97
N TRP A 360 5.03 -17.16 4.33
CA TRP A 360 6.43 -17.52 4.10
C TRP A 360 6.88 -17.40 2.65
N LYS A 361 6.14 -18.03 1.73
CA LYS A 361 6.55 -18.19 0.32
C LYS A 361 5.55 -17.59 -0.67
N GLN A 362 4.48 -16.96 -0.17
CA GLN A 362 3.36 -16.50 -0.99
C GLN A 362 2.86 -15.10 -0.63
N ASN A 363 2.17 -14.48 -1.59
CA ASN A 363 1.45 -13.22 -1.38
C ASN A 363 -0.06 -13.46 -1.14
N GLY A 364 -0.59 -14.59 -1.62
CA GLY A 364 -2.01 -14.91 -1.56
C GLY A 364 -2.49 -15.26 -0.16
N ASP A 365 -3.81 -15.20 0.02
CA ASP A 365 -4.49 -15.62 1.25
C ASP A 365 -4.41 -17.15 1.41
N LEU A 366 -4.98 -17.66 2.51
CA LEU A 366 -5.10 -19.10 2.72
C LEU A 366 -5.73 -19.81 1.49
N PRO A 367 -5.29 -21.04 1.19
CA PRO A 367 -4.37 -21.85 1.99
C PRO A 367 -2.89 -21.65 1.59
N GLY A 368 -1.97 -22.31 2.30
CA GLY A 368 -0.54 -22.23 2.04
C GLY A 368 0.32 -22.41 3.28
N ASP A 369 1.62 -22.13 3.14
CA ASP A 369 2.59 -22.05 4.25
C ASP A 369 2.42 -20.66 4.90
N ILE A 370 1.49 -20.57 5.86
CA ILE A 370 1.13 -19.34 6.58
C ILE A 370 1.00 -19.65 8.07
N ASP A 371 1.67 -18.88 8.92
CA ASP A 371 1.51 -18.93 10.37
C ASP A 371 0.99 -17.58 10.89
N VAL A 372 0.62 -17.52 12.17
CA VAL A 372 0.42 -16.23 12.85
C VAL A 372 1.69 -15.87 13.61
N GLY A 373 2.26 -14.73 13.25
CA GLY A 373 3.37 -14.09 13.92
C GLY A 373 2.92 -13.11 14.99
N LEU A 374 3.86 -12.75 15.86
CA LEU A 374 3.73 -11.72 16.88
C LEU A 374 5.01 -10.90 17.00
N SER A 375 4.84 -9.58 17.16
CA SER A 375 5.85 -8.66 17.68
C SER A 375 5.33 -8.03 18.97
N ARG A 376 6.18 -7.95 19.99
CA ARG A 376 5.85 -7.40 21.30
C ARG A 376 6.69 -6.16 21.59
N SER A 377 6.09 -5.14 22.20
CA SER A 377 6.78 -3.94 22.69
C SER A 377 6.42 -3.69 24.15
N THR A 378 7.40 -3.28 24.95
CA THR A 378 7.24 -2.97 26.38
C THR A 378 7.44 -1.49 26.72
N ASP A 379 7.65 -0.66 25.70
CA ASP A 379 8.02 0.75 25.85
C ASP A 379 7.07 1.69 25.07
N GLY A 380 5.83 1.24 24.87
CA GLY A 380 4.80 1.99 24.16
C GLY A 380 5.05 2.11 22.66
N GLY A 381 5.72 1.11 22.07
CA GLY A 381 5.92 0.94 20.64
C GLY A 381 7.18 1.61 20.09
N LYS A 382 8.06 2.13 20.97
CA LYS A 382 9.34 2.76 20.58
C LYS A 382 10.31 1.72 20.04
N THR A 383 10.35 0.55 20.67
CA THR A 383 11.07 -0.64 20.18
C THR A 383 10.17 -1.86 20.18
N TRP A 384 10.50 -2.82 19.30
CA TRP A 384 9.73 -4.05 19.12
C TRP A 384 10.66 -5.25 19.11
N GLU A 385 10.27 -6.31 19.80
CA GLU A 385 10.86 -7.65 19.65
C GLU A 385 10.73 -8.11 18.19
N ALA A 386 11.72 -8.89 17.73
CA ALA A 386 11.70 -9.46 16.39
C ALA A 386 10.44 -10.31 16.16
N PRO A 387 9.87 -10.31 14.94
CA PRO A 387 8.74 -11.19 14.61
C PRO A 387 9.03 -12.65 14.97
N ARG A 388 8.05 -13.34 15.54
CA ARG A 388 8.12 -14.79 15.81
C ARG A 388 6.75 -15.46 15.63
N PRO A 389 6.68 -16.72 15.17
CA PRO A 389 5.43 -17.46 15.11
C PRO A 389 4.93 -17.77 16.53
N VAL A 390 3.61 -17.62 16.73
CA VAL A 390 2.92 -17.91 18.01
C VAL A 390 1.72 -18.82 17.84
N LEU A 391 1.23 -18.98 16.61
CA LEU A 391 0.25 -19.98 16.25
C LEU A 391 0.66 -20.57 14.90
N ASP A 392 1.07 -21.83 14.95
CA ASP A 392 1.58 -22.64 13.86
C ASP A 392 1.06 -24.07 14.08
N MET A 393 0.56 -24.69 13.01
CA MET A 393 0.01 -26.05 13.05
C MET A 393 1.04 -27.13 12.74
N GLY A 394 2.17 -26.77 12.14
CA GLY A 394 3.23 -27.67 11.71
C GLY A 394 2.71 -28.82 10.84
N GLU A 395 3.23 -30.03 11.10
CA GLU A 395 2.60 -31.24 10.61
C GLU A 395 1.32 -31.54 11.43
N TRP A 396 0.18 -31.51 10.75
CA TRP A 396 -1.11 -31.76 11.36
C TRP A 396 -1.95 -32.70 10.49
N LEU A 397 -2.54 -33.72 11.12
CA LEU A 397 -3.30 -34.80 10.48
C LEU A 397 -2.56 -35.46 9.29
N GLY A 398 -1.24 -35.64 9.43
CA GLY A 398 -0.37 -36.27 8.43
C GLY A 398 -0.17 -35.45 7.16
N GLN A 399 -0.48 -34.15 7.18
CA GLN A 399 -0.14 -33.22 6.11
C GLN A 399 0.97 -32.26 6.57
N PRO A 400 1.88 -31.87 5.67
CA PRO A 400 2.92 -30.88 5.97
C PRO A 400 2.35 -29.48 6.19
N GLU A 401 3.15 -28.62 6.80
CA GLU A 401 2.83 -27.23 7.18
C GLU A 401 2.29 -26.37 6.03
N ASN A 402 2.82 -26.53 4.82
CA ASN A 402 2.32 -25.82 3.64
C ASN A 402 0.90 -26.22 3.21
N LYS A 403 0.29 -27.20 3.89
CA LYS A 403 -1.11 -27.61 3.77
C LYS A 403 -1.89 -27.44 5.08
N ASN A 404 -1.32 -26.79 6.08
CA ASN A 404 -1.95 -26.52 7.37
C ASN A 404 -1.86 -25.04 7.76
N GLY A 405 -1.75 -24.15 6.77
CA GLY A 405 -1.65 -22.73 7.03
C GLY A 405 -2.75 -22.22 7.95
N VAL A 406 -2.37 -21.37 8.88
CA VAL A 406 -3.21 -20.69 9.85
C VAL A 406 -3.04 -19.18 9.73
N GLY A 407 -4.15 -18.46 9.63
CA GLY A 407 -4.10 -17.01 9.38
C GLY A 407 -5.38 -16.26 9.72
N ASP A 408 -5.43 -15.03 9.25
CA ASP A 408 -6.44 -14.00 9.54
C ASP A 408 -6.61 -13.71 11.06
N PRO A 409 -5.53 -13.48 11.81
CA PRO A 409 -5.57 -13.51 13.27
C PRO A 409 -6.46 -12.42 13.89
N ALA A 410 -7.02 -12.75 15.04
CA ALA A 410 -7.58 -11.78 15.98
C ALA A 410 -7.00 -11.99 17.38
N ILE A 411 -6.70 -10.91 18.09
CA ILE A 411 -6.09 -10.94 19.43
C ILE A 411 -6.97 -10.22 20.47
N LEU A 412 -7.08 -10.74 21.68
CA LEU A 412 -7.81 -10.12 22.79
C LEU A 412 -7.03 -10.26 24.11
N VAL A 413 -7.26 -9.33 25.04
CA VAL A 413 -6.79 -9.44 26.43
C VAL A 413 -8.01 -9.59 27.32
N ASP A 414 -8.07 -10.67 28.10
CA ASP A 414 -9.00 -10.80 29.23
C ASP A 414 -8.58 -9.82 30.31
N ARG A 415 -9.35 -8.75 30.47
CA ARG A 415 -9.01 -7.68 31.42
C ARG A 415 -9.11 -8.10 32.88
N LYS A 416 -9.84 -9.17 33.20
CA LYS A 416 -9.99 -9.68 34.58
C LYS A 416 -8.83 -10.58 34.99
N THR A 417 -8.31 -11.39 34.08
CA THR A 417 -7.26 -12.37 34.38
C THR A 417 -5.86 -11.95 33.89
N GLY A 418 -5.79 -11.05 32.91
CA GLY A 418 -4.55 -10.71 32.20
C GLY A 418 -4.17 -11.70 31.10
N HIS A 419 -4.92 -12.79 30.93
CA HIS A 419 -4.67 -13.76 29.86
C HIS A 419 -4.88 -13.13 28.48
N ILE A 420 -4.08 -13.56 27.52
CA ILE A 420 -4.13 -13.04 26.14
C ILE A 420 -4.48 -14.20 25.23
N TYR A 421 -5.42 -13.98 24.32
CA TYR A 421 -5.91 -14.98 23.39
C TYR A 421 -5.67 -14.56 21.94
N ILE A 422 -5.21 -15.50 21.11
CA ILE A 422 -5.13 -15.32 19.65
C ILE A 422 -5.92 -16.42 18.97
N THR A 423 -6.85 -16.04 18.09
CA THR A 423 -7.61 -16.98 17.24
C THR A 423 -7.13 -16.91 15.79
N GLY A 424 -7.12 -18.05 15.09
CA GLY A 424 -6.76 -18.15 13.68
C GLY A 424 -7.61 -19.18 12.93
N LEU A 425 -7.68 -19.05 11.61
CA LEU A 425 -8.35 -20.02 10.73
C LEU A 425 -7.31 -20.95 10.11
N VAL A 426 -7.43 -22.26 10.35
CA VAL A 426 -6.62 -23.30 9.70
C VAL A 426 -7.30 -23.75 8.41
N ALA A 427 -6.54 -23.78 7.33
CA ALA A 427 -6.96 -24.32 6.04
C ALA A 427 -6.22 -25.64 5.74
N HIS A 428 -6.80 -26.76 6.16
CA HIS A 428 -6.15 -28.08 6.07
C HIS A 428 -6.27 -28.72 4.67
N GLY A 429 -5.22 -29.42 4.26
CA GLY A 429 -5.18 -30.32 3.10
C GLY A 429 -4.93 -29.65 1.75
N LEU A 430 -4.83 -28.31 1.70
CA LEU A 430 -4.63 -27.54 0.47
C LEU A 430 -3.38 -26.68 0.58
N SER A 431 -2.60 -26.57 -0.50
CA SER A 431 -1.40 -25.71 -0.54
C SER A 431 -1.53 -24.49 -1.46
N SER A 432 -2.67 -24.35 -2.15
CA SER A 432 -2.93 -23.21 -3.05
C SER A 432 -4.42 -23.06 -3.39
N GLY A 433 -4.75 -21.92 -3.99
CA GLY A 433 -6.11 -21.52 -4.39
C GLY A 433 -6.70 -20.51 -3.42
N TRP A 434 -7.97 -20.16 -3.61
CA TRP A 434 -8.66 -19.23 -2.71
C TRP A 434 -9.56 -20.00 -1.75
N TYR A 435 -9.13 -20.16 -0.49
CA TYR A 435 -9.80 -21.05 0.47
C TYR A 435 -11.27 -20.67 0.70
N TRP A 436 -11.58 -19.37 0.69
CA TRP A 436 -12.94 -18.84 0.76
C TRP A 436 -13.92 -19.46 -0.25
N GLY A 437 -13.44 -19.79 -1.45
CA GLY A 437 -14.22 -20.44 -2.51
C GLY A 437 -14.15 -21.97 -2.51
N LYS A 438 -13.29 -22.57 -1.69
CA LYS A 438 -13.04 -24.03 -1.65
C LYS A 438 -13.65 -24.73 -0.45
N SER A 439 -13.75 -24.03 0.69
CA SER A 439 -14.33 -24.59 1.91
C SER A 439 -15.79 -25.01 1.71
N LYS A 440 -16.18 -26.11 2.33
CA LYS A 440 -17.48 -26.77 2.18
C LYS A 440 -18.22 -26.86 3.53
N PRO A 441 -19.53 -27.15 3.52
CA PRO A 441 -20.24 -27.61 4.71
C PRO A 441 -19.62 -28.90 5.26
N GLY A 442 -19.89 -29.19 6.53
CA GLY A 442 -19.34 -30.32 7.27
C GLY A 442 -18.55 -29.88 8.50
N MET A 443 -17.86 -30.83 9.14
CA MET A 443 -17.02 -30.61 10.31
C MET A 443 -15.57 -31.08 10.10
N ASP A 444 -15.34 -31.97 9.13
CA ASP A 444 -14.02 -32.54 8.85
C ASP A 444 -13.04 -31.45 8.39
N PRO A 445 -11.82 -31.37 8.96
CA PRO A 445 -10.78 -30.45 8.52
C PRO A 445 -10.45 -30.51 7.02
N LYS A 446 -10.68 -31.64 6.35
CA LYS A 446 -10.48 -31.79 4.90
C LYS A 446 -11.53 -31.05 4.06
N ASP A 447 -12.71 -30.82 4.62
CA ASP A 447 -13.82 -30.17 3.92
C ASP A 447 -13.99 -28.72 4.34
N THR A 448 -13.75 -28.38 5.61
CA THR A 448 -14.04 -27.05 6.16
C THR A 448 -12.94 -26.51 7.06
N GLY A 449 -12.82 -25.18 7.08
CA GLY A 449 -11.81 -24.49 7.88
C GLY A 449 -12.01 -24.71 9.38
N GLN A 450 -10.90 -24.72 10.12
CA GLN A 450 -10.90 -24.98 11.55
C GLN A 450 -10.49 -23.71 12.30
N VAL A 451 -11.34 -23.24 13.22
CA VAL A 451 -11.01 -22.12 14.09
C VAL A 451 -10.24 -22.66 15.29
N VAL A 452 -9.02 -22.17 15.47
CA VAL A 452 -8.15 -22.55 16.58
C VAL A 452 -7.83 -21.33 17.45
N ILE A 453 -7.51 -21.56 18.71
CA ILE A 453 -7.13 -20.52 19.66
C ILE A 453 -5.88 -20.93 20.45
N VAL A 454 -5.01 -19.97 20.76
CA VAL A 454 -3.90 -20.10 21.71
C VAL A 454 -4.03 -19.05 22.81
N LYS A 455 -3.46 -19.37 23.97
CA LYS A 455 -3.51 -18.54 25.17
C LYS A 455 -2.09 -18.25 25.67
N SER A 456 -1.84 -17.03 26.11
CA SER A 456 -0.68 -16.65 26.91
C SER A 456 -1.11 -16.21 28.30
N GLU A 457 -0.36 -16.64 29.31
CA GLU A 457 -0.57 -16.32 30.73
C GLU A 457 0.59 -15.48 31.30
N ASP A 458 1.55 -15.09 30.45
CA ASP A 458 2.82 -14.48 30.82
C ASP A 458 3.13 -13.24 29.95
N ASP A 459 2.10 -12.45 29.68
CA ASP A 459 2.18 -11.19 28.94
C ASP A 459 2.67 -11.37 27.48
N GLY A 460 2.27 -12.47 26.86
CA GLY A 460 2.55 -12.79 25.47
C GLY A 460 3.90 -13.42 25.22
N LYS A 461 4.69 -13.76 26.25
CA LYS A 461 6.03 -14.34 26.09
C LYS A 461 5.94 -15.78 25.58
N THR A 462 5.12 -16.61 26.20
CA THR A 462 4.87 -17.99 25.77
C THR A 462 3.39 -18.22 25.46
N TRP A 463 3.13 -19.26 24.67
CA TRP A 463 1.79 -19.57 24.15
C TRP A 463 1.48 -21.05 24.34
N SER A 464 0.23 -21.36 24.66
CA SER A 464 -0.28 -22.72 24.74
C SER A 464 -0.23 -23.43 23.38
N LYS A 465 -0.40 -24.76 23.37
CA LYS A 465 -0.70 -25.47 22.13
C LYS A 465 -2.05 -24.99 21.54
N PRO A 466 -2.24 -25.05 20.21
CA PRO A 466 -3.50 -24.69 19.58
C PRO A 466 -4.66 -25.58 20.06
N ARG A 467 -5.75 -24.97 20.53
CA ARG A 467 -7.02 -25.64 20.84
C ARG A 467 -8.00 -25.43 19.69
N ASN A 468 -8.53 -26.50 19.11
CA ASN A 468 -9.53 -26.43 18.05
C ASN A 468 -10.92 -26.16 18.63
N LEU A 469 -11.50 -24.99 18.32
CA LEU A 469 -12.85 -24.58 18.76
C LEU A 469 -13.95 -25.08 17.82
N THR A 470 -13.60 -25.56 16.63
CA THR A 470 -14.57 -25.92 15.59
C THR A 470 -15.66 -26.89 16.05
N PRO A 471 -15.36 -27.96 16.80
CA PRO A 471 -16.38 -28.88 17.30
C PRO A 471 -17.41 -28.22 18.23
N GLU A 472 -17.03 -27.15 18.91
CA GLU A 472 -17.87 -26.42 19.86
C GLU A 472 -18.74 -25.36 19.16
N ILE A 473 -18.20 -24.66 18.16
CA ILE A 473 -18.80 -23.41 17.68
C ILE A 473 -19.41 -23.49 16.27
N LYS A 474 -19.11 -24.53 15.49
CA LYS A 474 -19.49 -24.59 14.08
C LYS A 474 -20.88 -25.19 13.87
N ASN A 475 -21.71 -24.49 13.10
CA ASN A 475 -22.85 -25.13 12.44
C ASN A 475 -22.35 -25.94 11.21
N PRO A 476 -22.66 -27.24 11.10
CA PRO A 476 -22.25 -28.08 9.97
C PRO A 476 -22.70 -27.56 8.61
N GLU A 477 -23.83 -26.85 8.52
CA GLU A 477 -24.34 -26.28 7.26
C GLU A 477 -23.51 -25.10 6.74
N TRP A 478 -22.69 -24.49 7.59
CA TRP A 478 -21.83 -23.38 7.16
C TRP A 478 -20.68 -23.87 6.28
N GLN A 479 -20.47 -23.18 5.16
CA GLN A 479 -19.37 -23.47 4.25
C GLN A 479 -18.00 -23.14 4.83
N LEU A 480 -17.94 -22.11 5.66
CA LEU A 480 -16.72 -21.62 6.29
C LEU A 480 -17.13 -20.76 7.49
N MET A 481 -16.26 -20.69 8.49
CA MET A 481 -16.37 -19.75 9.60
C MET A 481 -14.97 -19.35 10.05
N LEU A 482 -14.85 -18.13 10.58
CA LEU A 482 -13.61 -17.57 11.09
C LEU A 482 -13.89 -16.32 11.91
N GLN A 483 -12.91 -15.94 12.73
CA GLN A 483 -12.86 -14.64 13.40
C GLN A 483 -12.90 -13.47 12.39
N GLY A 484 -13.36 -12.31 12.86
CA GLY A 484 -13.06 -11.03 12.22
C GLY A 484 -11.64 -10.63 12.60
N PRO A 485 -10.72 -10.46 11.62
CA PRO A 485 -9.34 -10.13 11.93
C PRO A 485 -9.21 -8.78 12.64
N GLY A 486 -8.16 -8.61 13.44
CA GLY A 486 -7.93 -7.40 14.23
C GLY A 486 -7.88 -7.70 15.73
N ALA A 487 -8.73 -7.02 16.51
CA ALA A 487 -8.80 -7.19 17.96
C ALA A 487 -10.19 -7.61 18.44
N GLY A 488 -10.23 -8.32 19.57
CA GLY A 488 -11.42 -8.52 20.40
C GLY A 488 -11.44 -7.56 21.59
N ILE A 489 -12.49 -7.66 22.41
CA ILE A 489 -12.68 -6.85 23.62
C ILE A 489 -12.98 -7.73 24.84
N THR A 490 -12.71 -7.20 26.02
CA THR A 490 -13.37 -7.64 27.26
C THR A 490 -14.38 -6.57 27.63
N THR A 491 -15.63 -6.95 27.79
CA THR A 491 -16.69 -6.03 28.25
C THR A 491 -16.53 -5.71 29.73
N ARG A 492 -17.22 -4.67 30.22
CA ARG A 492 -17.17 -4.28 31.64
C ARG A 492 -17.56 -5.40 32.60
N ASP A 493 -18.51 -6.25 32.20
CA ASP A 493 -18.95 -7.42 32.97
C ASP A 493 -17.97 -8.62 32.91
N GLY A 494 -16.90 -8.53 32.11
CA GLY A 494 -15.89 -9.57 31.96
C GLY A 494 -16.12 -10.54 30.81
N THR A 495 -17.18 -10.39 30.02
CA THR A 495 -17.40 -11.21 28.83
C THR A 495 -16.33 -10.92 27.78
N LEU A 496 -15.70 -11.98 27.24
CA LEU A 496 -14.74 -11.86 26.14
C LEU A 496 -15.49 -11.91 24.83
N VAL A 497 -15.19 -11.02 23.89
CA VAL A 497 -15.88 -10.95 22.60
C VAL A 497 -14.90 -10.72 21.46
N PHE A 498 -14.90 -11.64 20.50
CA PHE A 498 -14.35 -11.45 19.17
C PHE A 498 -15.47 -11.13 18.18
N ALA A 499 -15.17 -10.31 17.17
CA ALA A 499 -15.98 -10.34 15.96
C ALA A 499 -15.79 -11.69 15.25
N PHE A 500 -16.82 -12.14 14.55
CA PHE A 500 -16.84 -13.44 13.88
C PHE A 500 -17.55 -13.34 12.53
N GLN A 501 -17.39 -14.33 11.67
CA GLN A 501 -18.10 -14.42 10.40
C GLN A 501 -18.27 -15.86 9.96
N TYR A 502 -19.36 -16.15 9.26
CA TYR A 502 -19.62 -17.46 8.69
C TYR A 502 -20.37 -17.38 7.37
N LYS A 503 -20.20 -18.39 6.51
CA LYS A 503 -20.88 -18.50 5.20
C LYS A 503 -22.02 -19.50 5.29
N GLU A 504 -23.25 -19.02 5.22
CA GLU A 504 -24.46 -19.86 5.24
C GLU A 504 -25.14 -19.94 3.87
N ASN A 505 -25.92 -20.99 3.64
CA ASN A 505 -26.73 -21.11 2.43
C ASN A 505 -28.01 -20.26 2.56
N LEU A 506 -28.07 -19.14 1.82
CA LEU A 506 -29.26 -18.28 1.70
C LEU A 506 -30.12 -18.63 0.48
N GLY A 507 -29.75 -19.68 -0.27
CA GLY A 507 -30.49 -20.16 -1.42
C GLY A 507 -31.50 -21.25 -1.06
N THR A 508 -32.01 -21.95 -2.07
CA THR A 508 -32.80 -23.17 -1.86
C THR A 508 -31.90 -24.39 -1.94
N ALA A 509 -32.39 -25.56 -1.51
CA ALA A 509 -31.67 -26.82 -1.68
C ALA A 509 -31.29 -27.11 -3.14
N SER A 510 -32.16 -26.73 -4.10
CA SER A 510 -31.93 -26.93 -5.54
C SER A 510 -31.08 -25.84 -6.21
N LYS A 511 -30.92 -24.67 -5.56
CA LYS A 511 -30.11 -23.54 -6.05
C LYS A 511 -29.38 -22.90 -4.87
N PRO A 512 -28.35 -23.58 -4.33
CA PRO A 512 -27.63 -23.07 -3.17
C PRO A 512 -26.95 -21.74 -3.48
N ARG A 513 -27.02 -20.81 -2.52
CA ARG A 513 -26.39 -19.49 -2.62
C ARG A 513 -25.74 -19.15 -1.29
N TYR A 514 -24.45 -19.45 -1.18
CA TYR A 514 -23.72 -19.15 0.03
C TYR A 514 -23.34 -17.67 0.09
N SER A 515 -23.57 -17.06 1.26
CA SER A 515 -23.22 -15.67 1.55
C SER A 515 -22.66 -15.58 2.96
N ALA A 516 -21.68 -14.73 3.18
CA ALA A 516 -21.18 -14.46 4.52
C ALA A 516 -22.10 -13.54 5.32
N ARG A 517 -22.10 -13.77 6.64
CA ARG A 517 -22.67 -12.92 7.68
C ARG A 517 -21.61 -12.62 8.73
N SER A 518 -21.46 -11.35 9.10
CA SER A 518 -20.71 -10.97 10.30
C SER A 518 -21.54 -11.26 11.55
N SER A 519 -20.88 -11.65 12.63
CA SER A 519 -21.42 -12.00 13.94
C SER A 519 -20.40 -11.69 15.04
N ILE A 520 -20.63 -12.22 16.25
CA ILE A 520 -19.67 -12.25 17.36
C ILE A 520 -19.49 -13.68 17.88
N LEU A 521 -18.30 -13.93 18.43
CA LEU A 521 -17.90 -15.12 19.17
C LEU A 521 -17.58 -14.66 20.59
N TYR A 522 -18.22 -15.23 21.62
CA TYR A 522 -18.06 -14.76 22.99
C TYR A 522 -17.87 -15.87 24.01
N SER A 523 -17.25 -15.54 25.13
CA SER A 523 -17.03 -16.41 26.28
C SER A 523 -17.36 -15.65 27.58
N LYS A 524 -18.04 -16.34 28.51
CA LYS A 524 -18.40 -15.79 29.84
C LYS A 524 -17.62 -16.41 30.99
N ASP A 525 -16.73 -17.35 30.69
CA ASP A 525 -15.98 -18.16 31.63
C ASP A 525 -14.47 -18.05 31.35
N HIS A 526 -14.02 -16.83 31.05
CA HIS A 526 -12.60 -16.51 30.82
C HIS A 526 -11.93 -17.32 29.71
N GLY A 527 -12.69 -17.72 28.69
CA GLY A 527 -12.19 -18.41 27.50
C GLY A 527 -12.27 -19.92 27.57
N GLU A 528 -12.86 -20.51 28.61
CA GLU A 528 -13.03 -21.96 28.72
C GLU A 528 -13.99 -22.49 27.65
N THR A 529 -15.18 -21.89 27.53
CA THR A 529 -16.17 -22.18 26.48
C THR A 529 -16.51 -20.95 25.64
N TRP A 530 -16.91 -21.18 24.40
CA TRP A 530 -17.18 -20.15 23.40
C TRP A 530 -18.51 -20.39 22.68
N THR A 531 -19.22 -19.31 22.37
CA THR A 531 -20.51 -19.35 21.68
C THR A 531 -20.52 -18.35 20.51
N VAL A 532 -21.02 -18.80 19.35
CA VAL A 532 -21.25 -17.94 18.19
C VAL A 532 -22.69 -17.43 18.21
N ALA A 533 -22.86 -16.12 18.09
CA ALA A 533 -24.18 -15.51 17.96
C ALA A 533 -24.75 -15.66 16.53
N PRO A 534 -26.07 -15.51 16.33
CA PRO A 534 -26.64 -15.27 15.01
C PRO A 534 -25.98 -14.06 14.33
N GLY A 535 -25.71 -14.16 13.03
CA GLY A 535 -25.14 -13.09 12.23
C GLY A 535 -26.15 -12.01 11.86
N VAL A 536 -25.63 -10.84 11.49
CA VAL A 536 -26.44 -9.68 11.14
C VAL A 536 -27.23 -9.90 9.85
N ASP A 537 -28.50 -9.51 9.85
CA ASP A 537 -29.28 -9.54 8.61
C ASP A 537 -29.09 -8.24 7.80
N TYR A 538 -28.38 -8.34 6.69
CA TYR A 538 -28.12 -7.24 5.78
C TYR A 538 -28.25 -7.70 4.32
N PRO A 539 -28.81 -6.89 3.39
CA PRO A 539 -29.01 -7.32 2.00
C PRO A 539 -27.73 -7.67 1.23
N GLN A 540 -26.58 -7.14 1.67
CA GLN A 540 -25.27 -7.43 1.10
C GLN A 540 -24.48 -8.36 2.02
N GLU A 541 -23.55 -9.10 1.43
CA GLU A 541 -22.57 -9.88 2.19
C GLU A 541 -21.83 -8.99 3.20
N THR A 542 -21.77 -9.45 4.44
CA THR A 542 -20.96 -8.88 5.52
C THR A 542 -19.88 -9.89 5.90
N THR A 543 -18.62 -9.43 5.98
CA THR A 543 -17.46 -10.31 6.23
C THR A 543 -16.70 -9.87 7.48
N GLU A 544 -15.54 -9.23 7.30
CA GLU A 544 -14.66 -8.80 8.39
C GLU A 544 -15.34 -7.71 9.22
N ALA A 545 -15.37 -7.89 10.53
CA ALA A 545 -15.95 -6.93 11.45
C ALA A 545 -15.04 -6.71 12.67
N GLN A 546 -15.31 -5.63 13.38
CA GLN A 546 -14.73 -5.33 14.69
C GLN A 546 -15.88 -4.91 15.62
N VAL A 547 -15.69 -5.16 16.91
CA VAL A 547 -16.72 -4.97 17.95
C VAL A 547 -16.21 -4.01 19.02
N VAL A 548 -17.10 -3.16 19.54
CA VAL A 548 -16.84 -2.26 20.66
C VAL A 548 -18.02 -2.25 21.62
N GLU A 549 -17.77 -2.13 22.92
CA GLU A 549 -18.82 -1.89 23.92
C GLU A 549 -19.16 -0.39 23.97
N LEU A 550 -20.45 -0.08 23.84
CA LEU A 550 -21.00 1.26 23.98
C LEU A 550 -21.09 1.66 25.46
N ASN A 551 -21.31 2.95 25.72
CA ASN A 551 -21.37 3.46 27.09
C ASN A 551 -22.60 2.95 27.86
N ASP A 552 -23.66 2.54 27.15
CA ASP A 552 -24.87 1.92 27.70
C ASP A 552 -24.72 0.41 27.95
N GLY A 553 -23.57 -0.19 27.62
CA GLY A 553 -23.28 -1.61 27.76
C GLY A 553 -23.71 -2.47 26.56
N SER A 554 -24.36 -1.88 25.55
CA SER A 554 -24.62 -2.59 24.29
C SER A 554 -23.34 -2.78 23.48
N LEU A 555 -23.32 -3.74 22.56
CA LEU A 555 -22.21 -3.97 21.64
C LEU A 555 -22.54 -3.38 20.28
N MET A 556 -21.61 -2.61 19.71
CA MET A 556 -21.64 -2.18 18.31
C MET A 556 -20.73 -3.07 17.48
N LEU A 557 -21.27 -3.65 16.41
CA LEU A 557 -20.54 -4.42 15.41
C LEU A 557 -20.43 -3.61 14.11
N ASN A 558 -19.20 -3.37 13.65
CA ASN A 558 -18.91 -2.59 12.46
C ASN A 558 -18.37 -3.50 11.34
N CYS A 559 -19.20 -3.81 10.35
CA CYS A 559 -18.98 -4.87 9.36
C CYS A 559 -18.54 -4.35 7.98
N ARG A 560 -17.59 -5.06 7.36
CA ARG A 560 -17.16 -4.84 5.98
C ARG A 560 -18.29 -5.22 5.03
N ILE A 561 -18.54 -4.33 4.04
CA ILE A 561 -19.42 -4.61 2.91
C ILE A 561 -18.69 -4.33 1.59
N SER A 562 -18.90 -5.21 0.60
CA SER A 562 -18.17 -5.17 -0.67
C SER A 562 -18.51 -3.98 -1.57
N ALA A 563 -19.69 -3.38 -1.38
CA ALA A 563 -20.09 -2.19 -2.12
C ALA A 563 -19.35 -0.92 -1.67
N GLY A 564 -18.64 -0.94 -0.54
CA GLY A 564 -18.06 0.26 0.07
C GLY A 564 -18.98 0.85 1.14
N GLY A 565 -18.37 1.57 2.09
CA GLY A 565 -19.00 1.88 3.38
C GLY A 565 -18.90 0.74 4.39
N ARG A 566 -19.73 0.79 5.44
CA ARG A 566 -19.78 -0.20 6.54
C ARG A 566 -21.22 -0.55 6.86
N ALA A 567 -21.53 -1.81 7.13
CA ALA A 567 -22.81 -2.16 7.77
C ALA A 567 -22.62 -2.13 9.28
N VAL A 568 -23.41 -1.34 10.00
CA VAL A 568 -23.24 -1.11 11.44
C VAL A 568 -24.49 -1.56 12.18
N PHE A 569 -24.31 -2.35 13.23
CA PHE A 569 -25.37 -2.91 14.04
C PHE A 569 -25.05 -2.78 15.53
N THR A 570 -26.09 -2.76 16.35
CA THR A 570 -25.98 -2.79 17.82
C THR A 570 -26.78 -3.96 18.39
N THR A 571 -26.34 -4.47 19.55
CA THR A 571 -27.04 -5.54 20.28
C THR A 571 -26.88 -5.35 21.79
N SER A 572 -27.93 -5.59 22.55
CA SER A 572 -27.92 -5.57 24.02
C SER A 572 -28.04 -6.97 24.64
N ASP A 573 -27.99 -8.02 23.82
CA ASP A 573 -28.27 -9.41 24.24
C ASP A 573 -27.23 -10.40 23.70
N LEU A 574 -26.00 -9.91 23.47
CA LEU A 574 -24.87 -10.67 22.91
C LEU A 574 -25.19 -11.30 21.54
N GLY A 575 -25.83 -10.52 20.67
CA GLY A 575 -26.05 -10.85 19.26
C GLY A 575 -27.23 -11.79 19.01
N LYS A 576 -28.08 -12.06 20.00
CA LYS A 576 -29.35 -12.80 19.77
C LYS A 576 -30.27 -11.98 18.88
N THR A 577 -30.32 -10.66 19.09
CA THR A 577 -30.99 -9.71 18.22
C THR A 577 -30.07 -8.56 17.84
N TRP A 578 -30.23 -8.06 16.60
CA TRP A 578 -29.43 -6.98 16.05
C TRP A 578 -30.31 -5.82 15.59
N LYS A 579 -29.96 -4.60 16.00
CA LYS A 579 -30.58 -3.37 15.52
C LYS A 579 -29.63 -2.67 14.56
N GLN A 580 -30.07 -2.44 13.33
CA GLN A 580 -29.29 -1.67 12.36
C GLN A 580 -29.10 -0.23 12.85
N HIS A 581 -27.85 0.23 12.84
CA HIS A 581 -27.47 1.58 13.25
C HIS A 581 -27.68 2.59 12.10
N PRO A 582 -28.06 3.85 12.36
CA PRO A 582 -28.31 4.86 11.32
C PRO A 582 -27.13 5.12 10.37
N THR A 583 -25.89 4.94 10.85
CA THR A 583 -24.66 5.12 10.04
C THR A 583 -24.33 3.94 9.12
N SER A 584 -25.15 2.89 9.12
CA SER A 584 -25.00 1.71 8.27
C SER A 584 -25.22 2.03 6.78
N GLY A 585 -24.22 1.74 5.95
CA GLY A 585 -24.22 1.95 4.51
C GLY A 585 -22.97 2.69 4.01
N ARG A 586 -23.11 3.33 2.83
CA ARG A 586 -22.00 4.04 2.16
C ARG A 586 -21.71 5.42 2.75
N GLY A 587 -22.73 6.14 3.19
CA GLY A 587 -22.67 7.60 3.42
C GLY A 587 -21.63 8.06 4.42
N THR A 588 -21.40 7.29 5.49
CA THR A 588 -20.59 7.71 6.64
C THR A 588 -19.08 7.62 6.38
N PHE A 589 -18.61 6.45 5.93
CA PHE A 589 -17.17 6.18 5.84
C PHE A 589 -16.60 6.38 4.43
N ASN A 590 -17.43 6.26 3.38
CA ASN A 590 -17.02 6.37 1.97
C ASN A 590 -15.68 5.68 1.68
N MET A 591 -15.53 4.44 2.13
CA MET A 591 -14.31 3.63 1.98
C MET A 591 -14.52 2.44 1.06
N SER A 592 -13.46 1.93 0.45
CA SER A 592 -13.47 0.65 -0.27
C SER A 592 -13.78 -0.55 0.64
N GLY A 593 -14.26 -1.66 0.07
CA GLY A 593 -14.53 -2.88 0.81
C GLY A 593 -13.24 -3.49 1.38
N CYS A 594 -12.93 -3.14 2.63
CA CYS A 594 -11.72 -3.52 3.37
C CYS A 594 -12.06 -3.74 4.86
N MET A 595 -11.17 -4.40 5.61
CA MET A 595 -11.20 -4.41 7.07
C MET A 595 -11.07 -2.97 7.61
N ALA A 596 -11.69 -2.70 8.75
CA ALA A 596 -11.53 -1.44 9.49
C ALA A 596 -11.51 -1.74 11.00
N SER A 597 -10.77 -0.93 11.76
CA SER A 597 -10.74 -1.01 13.22
C SER A 597 -11.78 -0.08 13.84
N ILE A 598 -12.35 -0.49 14.98
CA ILE A 598 -13.12 0.37 15.87
C ILE A 598 -12.66 0.13 17.31
N LEU A 599 -12.53 1.19 18.09
CA LEU A 599 -12.00 1.13 19.46
C LEU A 599 -12.72 2.17 20.33
N ARG A 600 -12.99 1.83 21.60
CA ARG A 600 -13.36 2.83 22.61
C ARG A 600 -12.09 3.44 23.18
N TYR A 601 -11.93 4.76 23.01
CA TYR A 601 -10.81 5.50 23.59
C TYR A 601 -11.09 5.91 25.04
N SER A 602 -12.32 6.35 25.32
CA SER A 602 -12.72 6.79 26.65
C SER A 602 -14.19 6.56 26.92
N SER A 603 -14.53 6.47 28.20
CA SER A 603 -15.91 6.41 28.67
C SER A 603 -16.08 7.00 30.06
N THR A 604 -17.20 7.71 30.20
CA THR A 604 -17.68 8.26 31.47
C THR A 604 -18.01 7.19 32.51
N LYS A 605 -18.34 5.96 32.10
CA LYS A 605 -18.49 4.79 32.99
C LYS A 605 -17.15 4.29 33.54
N ASP A 606 -16.07 4.56 32.82
CA ASP A 606 -14.71 4.18 33.18
C ASP A 606 -13.96 5.34 33.88
N GLY A 607 -14.67 6.44 34.20
CA GLY A 607 -14.15 7.60 34.92
C GLY A 607 -13.56 8.71 34.03
N ASP A 608 -13.61 8.57 32.70
CA ASP A 608 -13.18 9.63 31.78
C ASP A 608 -14.20 10.78 31.72
N LYS A 609 -13.78 11.93 31.18
CA LYS A 609 -14.64 13.12 31.05
C LYS A 609 -15.65 13.06 29.91
N GLN A 610 -15.40 12.20 28.91
CA GLN A 610 -16.21 12.13 27.69
C GLN A 610 -16.11 10.74 27.08
N ASP A 611 -17.20 10.31 26.44
CA ASP A 611 -17.23 9.08 25.65
C ASP A 611 -16.65 9.33 24.26
N ILE A 612 -15.64 8.56 23.86
CA ILE A 612 -14.97 8.71 22.56
C ILE A 612 -14.78 7.35 21.91
N LEU A 613 -15.27 7.21 20.68
CA LEU A 613 -14.97 6.09 19.80
C LEU A 613 -13.97 6.53 18.73
N LEU A 614 -13.10 5.60 18.34
CA LEU A 614 -12.15 5.75 17.25
C LEU A 614 -12.43 4.72 16.15
N PHE A 615 -12.18 5.11 14.91
CA PHE A 615 -12.29 4.26 13.74
C PHE A 615 -11.06 4.45 12.85
N SER A 616 -10.51 3.37 12.31
CA SER A 616 -9.43 3.45 11.31
C SER A 616 -9.69 2.59 10.08
N GLY A 617 -9.31 3.13 8.91
CA GLY A 617 -9.41 2.45 7.63
C GLY A 617 -9.11 3.38 6.45
N PRO A 618 -9.09 2.86 5.20
CA PRO A 618 -8.86 3.67 4.01
C PRO A 618 -9.94 4.72 3.77
N ALA A 619 -9.56 6.00 3.76
CA ALA A 619 -10.42 7.11 3.37
C ALA A 619 -10.33 7.42 1.85
N ASP A 620 -10.41 6.39 1.01
CA ASP A 620 -10.16 6.49 -0.44
C ASP A 620 -11.37 6.96 -1.27
N GLY A 621 -12.46 7.38 -0.63
CA GLY A 621 -13.69 7.79 -1.31
C GLY A 621 -14.43 6.62 -2.00
N GLY A 622 -14.19 5.38 -1.58
CA GLY A 622 -14.78 4.18 -2.16
C GLY A 622 -14.07 3.69 -3.42
N LYS A 623 -12.92 4.29 -3.76
CA LYS A 623 -12.06 3.85 -4.87
C LYS A 623 -11.41 2.55 -4.43
N LYS A 624 -11.41 1.48 -5.24
CA LYS A 624 -10.83 0.15 -4.88
C LYS A 624 -9.29 0.13 -4.71
N ARG A 625 -8.67 1.25 -4.34
CA ARG A 625 -7.22 1.43 -4.21
C ARG A 625 -6.70 1.05 -2.82
N ARG A 626 -7.53 1.14 -1.75
CA ARG A 626 -7.13 0.90 -0.34
C ARG A 626 -5.95 1.81 0.03
N SER A 627 -6.23 3.09 0.05
CA SER A 627 -5.26 4.17 0.26
C SER A 627 -5.82 5.23 1.20
N HIS A 628 -5.00 6.20 1.62
CA HIS A 628 -5.41 7.23 2.58
C HIS A 628 -5.77 6.60 3.93
N MET A 629 -4.88 5.78 4.51
CA MET A 629 -5.07 5.30 5.88
C MET A 629 -5.33 6.49 6.78
N SER A 630 -6.44 6.44 7.51
CA SER A 630 -6.88 7.56 8.33
C SER A 630 -7.54 7.08 9.61
N ILE A 631 -7.56 7.97 10.61
CA ILE A 631 -8.33 7.80 11.85
C ILE A 631 -9.48 8.81 11.86
N ARG A 632 -10.63 8.39 12.37
CA ARG A 632 -11.77 9.25 12.70
C ARG A 632 -12.14 9.05 14.16
N TYR A 633 -12.76 10.06 14.77
CA TYR A 633 -13.35 9.96 16.09
C TYR A 633 -14.85 10.27 16.07
N SER A 634 -15.58 9.73 17.05
CA SER A 634 -16.97 10.06 17.36
C SER A 634 -17.08 10.42 18.83
N LEU A 635 -17.90 11.43 19.13
CA LEU A 635 -18.17 11.94 20.47
C LEU A 635 -19.61 11.64 20.94
N ASP A 636 -20.34 10.85 20.15
CA ASP A 636 -21.77 10.60 20.27
C ASP A 636 -22.08 9.12 19.98
N GLU A 637 -21.23 8.22 20.49
CA GLU A 637 -21.42 6.76 20.42
C GLU A 637 -21.56 6.20 18.99
N GLY A 638 -20.96 6.87 18.00
CA GLY A 638 -20.88 6.43 16.61
C GLY A 638 -21.97 6.98 15.70
N GLU A 639 -22.80 7.92 16.18
CA GLU A 639 -23.83 8.61 15.40
C GLU A 639 -23.23 9.59 14.37
N THR A 640 -22.20 10.34 14.74
CA THR A 640 -21.42 11.19 13.82
C THR A 640 -19.92 10.94 13.95
N TRP A 641 -19.20 11.20 12.86
CA TRP A 641 -17.75 10.96 12.77
C TRP A 641 -17.04 12.19 12.24
N SER A 642 -15.85 12.46 12.78
CA SER A 642 -14.97 13.52 12.29
C SER A 642 -14.57 13.31 10.83
N ASP A 643 -14.02 14.37 10.22
CA ASP A 643 -13.24 14.24 9.00
C ASP A 643 -12.04 13.28 9.22
N PRO A 644 -11.57 12.59 8.17
CA PRO A 644 -10.48 11.65 8.28
C PRO A 644 -9.16 12.38 8.56
N TYR A 645 -8.51 12.00 9.65
CA TYR A 645 -7.14 12.42 9.94
C TYR A 645 -6.16 11.51 9.18
N LEU A 646 -5.51 12.06 8.16
CA LEU A 646 -4.66 11.32 7.22
C LEU A 646 -3.31 10.93 7.83
N LEU A 647 -2.97 9.64 7.74
CA LEU A 647 -1.69 9.09 8.17
C LEU A 647 -0.78 8.73 6.97
N ASP A 648 -1.36 8.05 5.97
CA ASP A 648 -0.64 7.56 4.80
C ASP A 648 -1.50 7.69 3.54
N GLU A 649 -1.14 8.60 2.64
CA GLU A 649 -1.92 8.90 1.43
C GLU A 649 -1.81 7.85 0.31
N ILE A 650 -0.77 7.02 0.35
CA ILE A 650 -0.49 6.01 -0.67
C ILE A 650 -1.07 4.66 -0.23
N GLY A 651 -0.73 4.24 0.99
CA GLY A 651 -1.10 2.95 1.57
C GLY A 651 -2.36 3.04 2.44
N GLY A 652 -2.71 1.93 3.07
CA GLY A 652 -3.83 1.88 3.99
C GLY A 652 -4.91 0.87 3.66
N ALA A 653 -4.61 -0.42 3.88
CA ALA A 653 -5.60 -1.49 3.81
C ALA A 653 -6.10 -1.87 5.21
N TYR A 654 -5.63 -2.98 5.77
CA TYR A 654 -6.05 -3.45 7.09
C TYR A 654 -5.37 -2.61 8.17
N SER A 655 -6.05 -2.37 9.28
CA SER A 655 -5.52 -1.62 10.43
C SER A 655 -6.12 -2.12 11.74
N CYS A 656 -5.41 -1.92 12.85
CA CYS A 656 -5.91 -2.21 14.18
C CYS A 656 -5.45 -1.13 15.17
N LEU A 657 -6.38 -0.60 15.96
CA LEU A 657 -6.15 0.41 16.98
C LEU A 657 -5.95 -0.22 18.36
N SER A 658 -5.09 0.38 19.18
CA SER A 658 -4.98 0.08 20.61
C SER A 658 -4.66 1.34 21.42
N LEU A 659 -4.84 1.26 22.74
CA LEU A 659 -4.50 2.35 23.67
C LEU A 659 -3.10 2.18 24.20
N VAL A 660 -2.22 3.16 23.97
CA VAL A 660 -0.86 3.14 24.52
C VAL A 660 -0.85 3.95 25.81
N HIS A 661 -0.49 3.31 26.92
CA HIS A 661 -0.34 3.97 28.21
C HIS A 661 1.13 4.36 28.42
N ASP A 662 1.36 5.60 28.83
CA ASP A 662 2.70 6.14 29.10
C ASP A 662 2.63 7.04 30.32
N GLY A 663 2.89 6.43 31.48
CA GLY A 663 2.50 7.00 32.77
C GLY A 663 0.98 7.22 32.82
N ASP A 664 0.57 8.42 33.21
CA ASP A 664 -0.85 8.82 33.27
C ASP A 664 -1.44 9.20 31.90
N ARG A 665 -0.60 9.28 30.85
CA ARG A 665 -1.05 9.67 29.51
C ARG A 665 -1.61 8.46 28.76
N LYS A 666 -2.73 8.69 28.06
CA LYS A 666 -3.40 7.73 27.17
C LYS A 666 -3.27 8.19 25.72
N ASP A 667 -2.41 7.52 24.96
CA ASP A 667 -2.19 7.76 23.53
C ASP A 667 -2.91 6.73 22.67
N ILE A 668 -3.00 7.04 21.37
CA ILE A 668 -3.57 6.17 20.35
C ILE A 668 -2.39 5.48 19.65
N GLY A 669 -2.39 4.14 19.66
CA GLY A 669 -1.51 3.32 18.84
C GLY A 669 -2.30 2.76 17.66
N ILE A 670 -1.71 2.78 16.47
CA ILE A 670 -2.26 2.12 15.28
C ILE A 670 -1.20 1.26 14.64
N ILE A 671 -1.58 0.03 14.26
CA ILE A 671 -0.79 -0.81 13.36
C ILE A 671 -1.57 -1.04 12.07
N TYR A 672 -0.91 -0.96 10.91
CA TYR A 672 -1.60 -1.11 9.63
C TYR A 672 -0.71 -1.57 8.48
N GLU A 673 -1.35 -2.04 7.40
CA GLU A 673 -0.69 -2.33 6.12
C GLU A 673 -0.37 -1.03 5.38
N GLY A 674 0.87 -0.54 5.56
CA GLY A 674 1.33 0.75 5.06
C GLY A 674 1.91 0.75 3.64
N SER A 675 2.17 1.94 3.12
CA SER A 675 2.82 2.14 1.81
C SER A 675 4.28 1.70 1.77
N GLN A 676 4.95 1.72 2.93
CA GLN A 676 6.40 1.48 3.06
C GLN A 676 6.75 0.22 3.83
N SER A 677 5.78 -0.36 4.54
CA SER A 677 5.97 -1.54 5.39
C SER A 677 4.74 -2.44 5.32
N ASN A 678 4.93 -3.72 5.62
CA ASN A 678 3.79 -4.62 5.79
C ASN A 678 3.05 -4.32 7.11
N MET A 679 3.77 -3.95 8.16
CA MET A 679 3.24 -3.63 9.49
C MET A 679 3.84 -2.29 9.97
N THR A 680 3.19 -1.20 9.61
CA THR A 680 3.53 0.14 10.08
C THR A 680 2.87 0.38 11.44
N PHE A 681 3.64 0.80 12.44
CA PHE A 681 3.12 1.33 13.70
C PHE A 681 3.31 2.85 13.78
N GLU A 682 2.25 3.55 14.19
CA GLU A 682 2.30 4.98 14.54
C GLU A 682 1.63 5.21 15.89
N ARG A 683 2.08 6.27 16.59
CA ARG A 683 1.55 6.69 17.88
C ARG A 683 1.22 8.17 17.84
N LEU A 684 0.04 8.55 18.32
CA LEU A 684 -0.43 9.93 18.34
C LEU A 684 -1.29 10.22 19.57
N THR A 685 -1.32 11.48 20.00
CA THR A 685 -2.17 11.92 21.11
C THR A 685 -3.60 12.18 20.63
N LEU A 686 -4.55 12.27 21.56
CA LEU A 686 -5.91 12.70 21.23
C LEU A 686 -5.96 14.17 20.79
N ASP A 687 -5.20 15.06 21.45
CA ASP A 687 -5.15 16.50 21.10
C ASP A 687 -4.62 16.71 19.69
N GLU A 688 -3.54 15.96 19.40
CA GLU A 688 -3.22 15.36 18.12
C GLU A 688 -4.35 15.31 17.09
N LEU A 689 -5.09 14.22 17.20
CA LEU A 689 -6.16 13.81 16.31
C LEU A 689 -7.26 14.88 16.19
N MET A 690 -7.54 15.59 17.28
CA MET A 690 -8.60 16.62 17.33
C MET A 690 -8.15 17.99 16.81
N GLY A 691 -6.88 18.15 16.38
CA GLY A 691 -6.36 19.43 15.90
C GLY A 691 -6.26 20.50 16.99
N LYS A 692 -6.18 20.09 18.26
CA LYS A 692 -6.05 21.00 19.42
C LYS A 692 -4.61 21.42 19.69
N THR A 693 -3.65 20.91 18.92
CA THR A 693 -2.26 21.40 18.93
C THR A 693 -2.17 22.72 18.18
N GLY A 694 -2.64 23.80 18.82
CA GLY A 694 -2.27 25.16 18.46
C GLY A 694 -0.84 25.45 18.96
N SER A 695 -0.02 26.03 18.09
CA SER A 695 1.14 26.88 18.43
C SER A 695 1.87 26.57 19.74
N GLN A 696 2.98 25.84 19.65
CA GLN A 696 4.13 26.09 20.54
C GLN A 696 5.31 26.58 19.71
#